data_AF-A0A928G050-F1
#
_entry.id   AF-A0A928G050-F1
#
_cell.length_a   1.000
_cell.length_b   1.000
_cell.length_c   1.000
_cell.angle_alpha   90.00
_cell.angle_beta   90.00
_cell.angle_gamma   90.00
#
_symmetry.space_group_name_H-M   'P 1'
#
loop_
_entity.id
_entity.type
_entity.pdbx_description
1 polymer ?
#
loop_
_entity_poly.entity_id
_entity_poly.type
_entity_poly.pdbx_seq_one_letter_code
_entity_poly.pdbx_strand_id
1 'polypeptide(L)'
;MKARFLALTALVLGLASCQTEPEGLDVNVGGEQLVTINVAVPEAETRAGGNNSALGVFDNGVLGTADDNTTMRYILQVYYNGEASKERLVKYSDGKSVAFDVRLVPGRDYQFVVWADVVDTKDDEGKYVDKHYNTADLANITLNNTWVAMDESRDAFTATELIEGYSSASTIDIKLKRPFAKLRVVTTDMKALNNLGIKPTKATVTYTEKHYGAFNAYAGKAINDSKNRDIKHENFIIVSYGENTAEGADMTLFTDYFFAEDDATNFVLDVFDQNNKIIKSGEFTTDIYVKRNNLTTIKGNILTDGKGFDVTIEDAFAGESGKDNGETFANVDTAEELLDAINKGVENITLDGDIDLNDLLSAGTLSTRAATDPTITVATGKESTIDLGGFTLSATSTQTGKNYNMIDVRGTLTVKNGTITTKHEGDNMAWNNSTNVFNVTAGGVLNLEGVTAKNLGGSDMAFVAHLNNWGEVTLNVENSTLESTYIAVRVFNSGNDMNNVTIKNSTLKGKYCFWVHNYTKEDFGTEEKALAHQALLNFDIFNGTNTFEFTNSYGAAALYGFTNSIYFAADGNQIVADGVVMNAEGEYLITKMSGMSWFANEVNVIKNTFAGKTIKLAAAMDLNNENWTAIGTPEANFCGTFDGCDYTIKNLKILVSEGKEDKAYLGFFGYAKNATIKNVVFENVDINVACLDIDHSQGHIGAVAGSLEGTSTIENVTVKGDVKVEATFDANGASRVAVVAGGNSYGNVTMKNVRIVANEGSYLKANNNVGALAGQLQGKSVFEDCSSNIDVTGKKFFAGGIIGLAAGDQTFTNCHTTGDVTITQGREGKAHDHFRVGGIAGGWADNVNTPLVVTNCSYTGKVSGKDFNGNEANPLDYAGYVGRGYTLANAGTTVNIDGTRYVQKYDGADKAGIYDVYDADGNLIVANGVAMNAEGEYLISKAAGLTWFSDQMNNKKNTFAGKTIKVVNDIDMAGVTYYGGSINSYPSYCFKGTFDGGEKVISNLTITVENDIYGAAALIPTLAGDGTTIQNVILRDVNISSSHYAGGIWGYTTSDNCWINVTNCHVEGGTITGNICNGDNADKVGGIGGIFYTGTVSGCSVKGVTITGYRDTAGIVGWADDSRANIKNNSIENVTINVNNATNYKNYTKRSEYDVNNYVGEGVGKAKLEGNTGEATINWGSIAE
;
A
#
# COMPACT_ATOMS: atom_id res chain seq x y z
N MET A 1 1.37 46.97 44.62
CA MET A 1 1.20 48.14 45.51
C MET A 1 1.17 49.38 44.63
N LYS A 2 0.30 50.35 44.94
CA LYS A 2 -0.27 51.39 44.06
C LYS A 2 0.75 52.40 43.50
N ALA A 3 0.54 52.82 42.24
CA ALA A 3 0.00 54.15 41.92
C ALA A 3 -0.46 54.23 40.45
N ARG A 4 -1.66 54.80 40.25
CA ARG A 4 -2.34 55.12 38.98
C ARG A 4 -1.97 56.53 38.53
N PHE A 5 -2.07 56.81 37.23
CA PHE A 5 -2.86 57.87 36.54
C PHE A 5 -2.35 57.95 35.09
N LEU A 6 -3.11 57.61 34.03
CA LEU A 6 -4.30 58.21 33.38
C LEU A 6 -3.93 59.13 32.20
N ALA A 7 -4.75 58.99 31.14
CA ALA A 7 -5.00 59.89 30.00
C ALA A 7 -4.18 59.64 28.71
N LEU A 8 -4.70 59.77 27.49
CA LEU A 8 -6.03 59.73 26.87
C LEU A 8 -5.78 60.01 25.36
N THR A 9 -6.50 59.33 24.45
CA THR A 9 -6.84 59.75 23.05
C THR A 9 -5.73 59.92 22.00
N ALA A 10 -5.93 59.83 20.67
CA ALA A 10 -6.79 59.10 19.74
C ALA A 10 -6.56 59.76 18.35
N LEU A 11 -6.55 58.95 17.28
CA LEU A 11 -7.12 59.22 15.94
C LEU A 11 -6.27 59.87 14.79
N VAL A 12 -6.45 59.22 13.62
CA VAL A 12 -6.39 59.66 12.19
C VAL A 12 -5.12 59.39 11.36
N LEU A 13 -5.17 58.25 10.66
CA LEU A 13 -5.09 58.02 9.19
C LEU A 13 -4.31 59.02 8.29
N GLY A 14 -3.49 58.45 7.39
CA GLY A 14 -3.47 58.87 5.98
C GLY A 14 -2.09 59.00 5.32
N LEU A 15 -1.71 57.95 4.57
CA LEU A 15 -0.89 57.98 3.34
C LEU A 15 0.50 58.66 3.41
N ALA A 16 1.55 57.85 3.56
CA ALA A 16 2.89 58.20 3.09
C ALA A 16 3.18 57.44 1.79
N SER A 17 3.40 58.19 0.72
CA SER A 17 3.79 57.67 -0.60
C SER A 17 5.26 57.27 -0.63
N CYS A 18 5.52 56.14 -1.30
CA CYS A 18 6.76 55.74 -1.99
C CYS A 18 8.01 56.61 -1.78
N GLN A 19 9.00 56.06 -1.07
CA GLN A 19 10.32 55.80 -1.64
C GLN A 19 10.99 54.71 -0.81
N THR A 20 11.13 53.55 -1.43
CA THR A 20 11.87 52.37 -0.97
C THR A 20 13.37 52.64 -1.05
N GLU A 21 14.07 52.63 0.08
CA GLU A 21 15.46 52.15 0.13
C GLU A 21 15.43 50.70 0.62
N PRO A 22 16.03 49.73 -0.11
CA PRO A 22 16.14 48.35 0.37
C PRO A 22 17.23 48.25 1.45
N GLU A 23 16.86 47.68 2.59
CA GLU A 23 17.73 47.32 3.70
C GLU A 23 18.76 46.24 3.27
N GLY A 24 19.94 46.66 2.83
CA GLY A 24 21.12 45.80 2.78
C GLY A 24 21.83 45.79 4.14
N LEU A 25 22.18 44.61 4.65
CA LEU A 25 22.84 44.31 5.94
C LEU A 25 23.65 45.48 6.55
N ASP A 26 23.09 46.11 7.59
CA ASP A 26 23.83 46.89 8.58
C ASP A 26 24.48 45.89 9.56
N VAL A 27 25.80 45.92 9.70
CA VAL A 27 26.59 45.00 10.54
C VAL A 27 26.54 45.37 12.02
N ASN A 28 25.38 45.82 12.50
CA ASN A 28 25.15 46.21 13.89
C ASN A 28 23.67 46.02 14.27
N VAL A 29 23.20 44.77 14.26
CA VAL A 29 21.89 44.41 14.84
C VAL A 29 22.13 43.36 15.93
N GLY A 30 21.76 43.69 17.17
CA GLY A 30 22.13 42.93 18.37
C GLY A 30 21.95 41.41 18.27
N GLY A 31 22.97 40.66 18.72
CA GLY A 31 23.05 39.19 18.62
C GLY A 31 24.32 38.67 17.92
N GLU A 32 25.14 39.56 17.37
CA GLU A 32 26.37 39.25 16.63
C GLU A 32 27.55 38.84 17.53
N GLN A 33 28.34 37.86 17.08
CA GLN A 33 29.60 37.41 17.68
C GLN A 33 30.79 37.83 16.78
N LEU A 34 31.89 38.29 17.40
CA LEU A 34 33.15 38.57 16.68
C LEU A 34 33.87 37.25 16.40
N VAL A 35 34.25 37.03 15.14
CA VAL A 35 34.91 35.81 14.66
C VAL A 35 36.14 36.20 13.87
N THR A 36 37.26 35.56 14.16
CA THR A 36 38.51 35.76 13.40
C THR A 36 38.63 34.71 12.30
N ILE A 37 38.66 35.15 11.04
CA ILE A 37 38.88 34.30 9.86
C ILE A 37 40.37 34.31 9.55
N ASN A 38 41.08 33.22 9.82
CA ASN A 38 42.45 33.04 9.37
C ASN A 38 42.46 32.53 7.94
N VAL A 39 43.26 33.18 7.10
CA VAL A 39 43.44 32.82 5.70
C VAL A 39 44.92 32.51 5.49
N ALA A 40 45.23 31.32 4.97
CA ALA A 40 46.59 30.91 4.68
C ALA A 40 46.75 30.42 3.24
N VAL A 41 47.82 30.86 2.57
CA VAL A 41 48.29 30.19 1.34
C VAL A 41 49.05 28.91 1.74
N PRO A 42 49.09 27.87 0.89
CA PRO A 42 49.74 26.59 1.23
C PRO A 42 51.23 26.73 1.63
N GLU A 43 51.67 26.01 2.67
CA GLU A 43 53.10 25.88 3.04
C GLU A 43 53.83 24.89 2.11
N ALA A 44 55.13 25.13 1.86
CA ALA A 44 55.98 24.40 0.92
C ALA A 44 56.89 23.35 1.62
N GLU A 45 56.48 22.77 2.74
CA GLU A 45 57.38 22.06 3.67
C GLU A 45 57.27 20.52 3.66
N THR A 46 57.68 19.84 2.58
CA THR A 46 58.60 18.69 2.65
C THR A 46 59.39 18.53 1.35
N ARG A 47 60.71 18.52 1.51
CA ARG A 47 61.72 18.90 0.51
C ARG A 47 62.27 17.71 -0.28
N ALA A 48 62.40 17.90 -1.59
CA ALA A 48 63.52 17.37 -2.37
C ALA A 48 64.03 18.43 -3.37
N GLY A 49 65.17 19.04 -3.03
CA GLY A 49 66.21 19.54 -3.95
C GLY A 49 65.88 20.66 -4.94
N GLY A 50 66.37 21.87 -4.65
CA GLY A 50 66.79 22.85 -5.66
C GLY A 50 65.70 23.84 -6.09
N ASN A 51 66.02 25.13 -5.98
CA ASN A 51 65.12 26.26 -6.27
C ASN A 51 64.49 26.13 -7.65
N ASN A 52 63.16 26.09 -7.69
CA ASN A 52 62.39 25.62 -8.83
C ASN A 52 61.32 26.65 -9.16
N SER A 53 61.09 26.96 -10.43
CA SER A 53 59.86 27.66 -10.86
C SER A 53 58.57 26.92 -10.43
N ALA A 54 58.61 25.75 -9.78
CA ALA A 54 57.44 25.10 -9.18
C ALA A 54 56.99 25.74 -7.84
N LEU A 55 57.82 26.60 -7.24
CA LEU A 55 57.67 27.07 -5.86
C LEU A 55 56.83 28.36 -5.70
N GLY A 56 56.41 29.00 -6.80
CA GLY A 56 55.55 30.20 -6.78
C GLY A 56 56.24 31.49 -6.29
N VAL A 57 55.45 32.54 -6.07
CA VAL A 57 55.91 33.93 -5.81
C VAL A 57 56.78 34.07 -4.55
N PHE A 58 56.51 33.30 -3.50
CA PHE A 58 57.10 33.51 -2.17
C PHE A 58 58.56 33.01 -2.05
N ASP A 59 58.97 32.00 -2.81
CA ASP A 59 60.29 31.37 -2.68
C ASP A 59 61.23 31.68 -3.87
N ASN A 60 60.71 32.25 -4.98
CA ASN A 60 61.50 32.71 -6.14
C ASN A 60 62.07 34.13 -5.99
N GLY A 61 62.03 34.72 -4.80
CA GLY A 61 62.58 36.06 -4.54
C GLY A 61 61.78 37.23 -5.14
N VAL A 62 60.61 36.97 -5.73
CA VAL A 62 59.73 37.99 -6.33
C VAL A 62 59.21 38.99 -5.28
N LEU A 63 59.12 38.56 -4.01
CA LEU A 63 58.77 39.42 -2.85
C LEU A 63 59.98 39.73 -1.94
N GLY A 64 61.21 39.40 -2.37
CA GLY A 64 62.41 39.43 -1.53
C GLY A 64 63.34 40.60 -1.79
N THR A 65 63.26 41.61 -0.93
CA THR A 65 64.17 42.77 -0.72
C THR A 65 64.02 43.98 -1.66
N ALA A 66 63.28 44.98 -1.15
CA ALA A 66 63.51 46.42 -1.32
C ALA A 66 63.18 47.11 -2.66
N ASP A 67 62.08 46.74 -3.32
CA ASP A 67 61.37 47.67 -4.21
C ASP A 67 59.93 47.85 -3.70
N ASP A 68 59.57 49.09 -3.32
CA ASP A 68 58.34 49.47 -2.60
C ASP A 68 57.03 49.33 -3.43
N ASN A 69 57.07 48.59 -4.54
CA ASN A 69 56.11 48.72 -5.62
C ASN A 69 55.16 47.52 -5.81
N THR A 70 55.34 46.37 -5.15
CA THR A 70 54.37 45.25 -5.21
C THR A 70 54.25 44.53 -3.87
N THR A 71 53.05 44.01 -3.53
CA THR A 71 52.81 43.21 -2.32
C THR A 71 51.71 42.16 -2.60
N MET A 72 51.53 41.20 -1.70
CA MET A 72 50.40 40.27 -1.74
C MET A 72 49.18 40.89 -1.06
N ARG A 73 48.06 40.87 -1.77
CA ARG A 73 46.75 41.29 -1.29
C ARG A 73 45.91 40.08 -0.97
N TYR A 74 45.08 40.20 0.07
CA TYR A 74 44.04 39.26 0.46
C TYR A 74 42.71 40.00 0.54
N ILE A 75 41.68 39.52 -0.15
CA ILE A 75 40.32 40.05 -0.18
C ILE A 75 39.39 39.00 0.40
N LEU A 76 38.62 39.35 1.43
CA LEU A 76 37.53 38.54 1.99
C LEU A 76 36.19 39.23 1.76
N GLN A 77 35.24 38.49 1.20
CA GLN A 77 33.83 38.88 1.06
C GLN A 77 32.95 37.81 1.72
N VAL A 78 31.98 38.24 2.52
CA VAL A 78 31.04 37.34 3.20
C VAL A 78 29.67 37.46 2.54
N TYR A 79 29.03 36.33 2.24
CA TYR A 79 27.70 36.28 1.64
C TYR A 79 26.69 35.66 2.60
N TYR A 80 25.48 36.21 2.62
CA TYR A 80 24.34 35.71 3.38
C TYR A 80 23.11 35.65 2.45
N ASN A 81 22.46 34.49 2.36
CA ASN A 81 21.33 34.25 1.44
C ASN A 81 21.64 34.63 -0.04
N GLY A 82 22.90 34.48 -0.47
CA GLY A 82 23.34 34.85 -1.82
C GLY A 82 23.62 36.35 -2.02
N GLU A 83 23.36 37.21 -1.02
CA GLU A 83 23.71 38.63 -1.06
C GLU A 83 25.09 38.89 -0.42
N ALA A 84 25.91 39.69 -1.10
CA ALA A 84 27.26 40.00 -0.65
C ALA A 84 27.26 41.10 0.43
N SER A 85 28.18 41.04 1.40
CA SER A 85 28.41 42.12 2.37
C SER A 85 28.66 43.48 1.70
N LYS A 86 28.17 44.57 2.30
CA LYS A 86 28.34 45.94 1.73
C LYS A 86 29.79 46.32 1.49
N GLU A 87 30.71 45.87 2.35
CA GLU A 87 32.15 46.13 2.24
C GLU A 87 32.95 44.83 2.06
N ARG A 88 34.01 44.92 1.24
CA ARG A 88 35.08 43.91 1.10
C ARG A 88 36.17 44.20 2.11
N LEU A 89 36.60 43.18 2.85
CA LEU A 89 37.74 43.32 3.75
C LEU A 89 39.02 43.03 2.97
N VAL A 90 39.96 44.00 2.97
CA VAL A 90 41.22 43.89 2.24
C VAL A 90 42.39 44.01 3.21
N LYS A 91 43.35 43.08 3.12
CA LYS A 91 44.62 43.14 3.82
C LYS A 91 45.78 42.96 2.85
N TYR A 92 46.91 43.57 3.19
CA TYR A 92 48.17 43.44 2.46
C TYR A 92 49.21 42.87 3.41
N SER A 93 49.94 41.85 2.98
CA SER A 93 50.92 41.15 3.82
C SER A 93 51.96 40.47 2.95
N ASP A 94 53.24 40.64 3.27
CA ASP A 94 54.32 39.87 2.64
C ASP A 94 54.48 38.47 3.27
N GLY A 95 53.65 38.15 4.28
CA GLY A 95 53.59 36.84 4.93
C GLY A 95 52.61 35.88 4.26
N LYS A 96 52.76 34.58 4.54
CA LYS A 96 51.96 33.49 3.95
C LYS A 96 50.52 33.37 4.50
N SER A 97 50.14 34.19 5.49
CA SER A 97 48.80 34.19 6.08
C SER A 97 48.38 35.56 6.61
N VAL A 98 47.07 35.78 6.70
CA VAL A 98 46.44 36.95 7.31
C VAL A 98 45.20 36.53 8.11
N ALA A 99 44.80 37.34 9.08
CA ALA A 99 43.56 37.13 9.84
C ALA A 99 42.59 38.29 9.60
N PHE A 100 41.30 38.04 9.39
CA PHE A 100 40.24 39.05 9.27
C PHE A 100 39.25 38.94 10.41
N ASP A 101 38.82 40.04 11.00
CA ASP A 101 37.78 40.01 12.03
C ASP A 101 36.42 40.37 11.41
N VAL A 102 35.45 39.47 11.55
CA VAL A 102 34.07 39.62 11.03
C VAL A 102 33.05 39.43 12.15
N ARG A 103 31.89 40.08 12.04
CA ARG A 103 30.78 39.90 12.98
C ARG A 103 29.70 39.02 12.35
N LEU A 104 29.37 37.90 12.99
CA LEU A 104 28.41 36.92 12.49
C LEU A 104 27.30 36.66 13.51
N VAL A 105 26.07 36.44 13.03
CA VAL A 105 24.93 36.03 13.85
C VAL A 105 24.83 34.49 13.85
N PRO A 106 24.79 33.82 15.01
CA PRO A 106 24.56 32.37 15.10
C PRO A 106 23.23 31.91 14.49
N GLY A 107 23.20 30.68 13.96
CA GLY A 107 22.04 30.04 13.33
C GLY A 107 21.81 30.42 11.86
N ARG A 108 22.80 31.05 11.20
CA ARG A 108 22.72 31.47 9.79
C ARG A 108 23.79 30.77 8.95
N ASP A 109 23.48 30.64 7.66
CA ASP A 109 24.41 30.12 6.66
C ASP A 109 25.24 31.26 6.09
N TYR A 110 26.56 31.14 6.15
CA TYR A 110 27.47 32.14 5.58
C TYR A 110 28.40 31.49 4.58
N GLN A 111 28.56 32.14 3.43
CA GLN A 111 29.57 31.76 2.44
C GLN A 111 30.71 32.78 2.46
N PHE A 112 31.91 32.30 2.77
CA PHE A 112 33.14 33.09 2.79
C PHE A 112 33.87 32.92 1.47
N VAL A 113 34.09 34.02 0.75
CA VAL A 113 34.81 34.01 -0.53
C VAL A 113 36.09 34.81 -0.35
N VAL A 114 37.21 34.16 -0.64
CA VAL A 114 38.54 34.73 -0.47
C VAL A 114 39.30 34.70 -1.80
N TRP A 115 40.02 35.79 -2.07
CA TRP A 115 40.97 35.91 -3.18
C TRP A 115 42.27 36.51 -2.68
N ALA A 116 43.41 35.96 -3.14
CA ALA A 116 44.72 36.51 -2.84
C ALA A 116 45.59 36.59 -4.10
N ASP A 117 46.22 37.73 -4.35
CA ASP A 117 46.98 38.01 -5.55
C ASP A 117 48.09 39.06 -5.34
N VAL A 118 49.07 39.08 -6.26
CA VAL A 118 50.09 40.14 -6.29
C VAL A 118 49.50 41.40 -6.92
N VAL A 119 49.66 42.53 -6.22
CA VAL A 119 49.23 43.87 -6.66
C VAL A 119 50.41 44.82 -6.87
N ASP A 120 50.21 45.85 -7.69
CA ASP A 120 51.23 46.85 -8.06
C ASP A 120 51.03 48.16 -7.27
N THR A 121 51.95 49.12 -7.45
CA THR A 121 52.08 50.41 -6.75
C THR A 121 50.77 51.03 -6.31
N LYS A 122 50.81 51.70 -5.15
CA LYS A 122 49.67 52.45 -4.65
C LYS A 122 49.27 53.55 -5.64
N ASP A 123 47.98 53.66 -5.91
CA ASP A 123 47.40 54.82 -6.58
C ASP A 123 47.57 56.09 -5.74
N ASP A 124 47.18 57.24 -6.31
CA ASP A 124 47.25 58.56 -5.66
C ASP A 124 46.39 58.64 -4.37
N GLU A 125 45.54 57.64 -4.13
CA GLU A 125 44.65 57.49 -2.97
C GLU A 125 45.24 56.53 -1.90
N GLY A 126 46.42 55.97 -2.16
CA GLY A 126 47.16 55.10 -1.23
C GLY A 126 46.75 53.63 -1.27
N LYS A 127 45.98 53.19 -2.28
CA LYS A 127 45.50 51.81 -2.46
C LYS A 127 46.27 51.12 -3.58
N TYR A 128 46.71 49.87 -3.34
CA TYR A 128 47.40 49.10 -4.37
C TYR A 128 46.48 48.76 -5.54
N VAL A 129 47.00 48.90 -6.76
CA VAL A 129 46.26 48.70 -8.02
C VAL A 129 46.36 47.24 -8.50
N ASP A 130 45.30 46.74 -9.11
CA ASP A 130 45.25 45.39 -9.69
C ASP A 130 46.34 45.20 -10.77
N LYS A 131 47.29 44.29 -10.53
CA LYS A 131 48.39 44.01 -11.48
C LYS A 131 47.96 43.08 -12.62
N HIS A 132 47.51 41.87 -12.26
CA HIS A 132 47.16 40.81 -13.22
C HIS A 132 45.67 40.52 -13.30
N TYR A 133 44.93 40.73 -12.21
CA TYR A 133 43.54 40.29 -12.06
C TYR A 133 42.64 41.46 -11.67
N ASN A 134 41.58 41.71 -12.44
CA ASN A 134 40.48 42.60 -12.08
C ASN A 134 39.68 41.95 -10.96
N THR A 135 39.74 42.52 -9.77
CA THR A 135 39.04 41.98 -8.59
C THR A 135 37.84 42.84 -8.16
N ALA A 136 37.34 43.70 -9.06
CA ALA A 136 36.16 44.53 -8.81
C ALA A 136 34.88 43.71 -8.56
N ASP A 137 34.84 42.45 -8.99
CA ASP A 137 33.79 41.49 -8.67
C ASP A 137 34.40 40.10 -8.43
N LEU A 138 34.28 39.57 -7.21
CA LEU A 138 34.80 38.23 -6.89
C LEU A 138 34.00 37.10 -7.55
N ALA A 139 32.79 37.38 -8.03
CA ALA A 139 32.05 36.44 -8.88
C ALA A 139 32.52 36.49 -10.35
N ASN A 140 33.33 37.47 -10.74
CA ASN A 140 33.82 37.65 -12.12
C ASN A 140 35.21 38.28 -12.16
N ILE A 141 36.22 37.53 -11.71
CA ILE A 141 37.61 37.97 -11.68
C ILE A 141 38.20 37.76 -13.07
N THR A 142 38.59 38.84 -13.75
CA THR A 142 39.09 38.80 -15.14
C THR A 142 40.57 39.17 -15.23
N LEU A 143 41.25 38.81 -16.32
CA LEU A 143 42.66 39.18 -16.52
C LEU A 143 42.80 40.62 -17.07
N ASN A 144 43.65 41.45 -16.44
CA ASN A 144 43.78 42.88 -16.79
C ASN A 144 44.60 43.16 -18.08
N ASN A 145 45.61 42.35 -18.41
CA ASN A 145 46.59 42.67 -19.48
C ASN A 145 46.98 41.44 -20.34
N THR A 146 47.77 41.66 -21.40
CA THR A 146 48.57 40.61 -22.07
C THR A 146 49.78 40.28 -21.20
N TRP A 147 49.90 39.02 -20.77
CA TRP A 147 51.04 38.56 -19.97
C TRP A 147 52.08 37.85 -20.84
N VAL A 148 53.27 37.65 -20.28
CA VAL A 148 54.32 36.83 -20.86
C VAL A 148 54.47 35.54 -20.05
N ALA A 149 54.75 34.42 -20.71
CA ALA A 149 55.15 33.20 -20.02
C ALA A 149 56.39 33.47 -19.14
N MET A 150 56.60 32.64 -18.12
CA MET A 150 57.67 32.78 -17.11
C MET A 150 57.49 33.97 -16.12
N ASP A 151 56.30 34.55 -16.03
CA ASP A 151 55.96 35.55 -15.02
C ASP A 151 55.36 34.89 -13.76
N GLU A 152 56.20 34.66 -12.76
CA GLU A 152 55.78 34.08 -11.49
C GLU A 152 54.87 35.02 -10.68
N SER A 153 54.88 36.35 -10.92
CA SER A 153 54.01 37.29 -10.18
C SER A 153 52.51 37.11 -10.48
N ARG A 154 52.16 36.20 -11.39
CA ARG A 154 50.78 35.79 -11.69
C ARG A 154 50.21 34.76 -10.73
N ASP A 155 50.98 34.25 -9.78
CA ASP A 155 50.43 33.32 -8.78
C ASP A 155 49.32 34.02 -7.97
N ALA A 156 48.18 33.35 -7.81
CA ALA A 156 47.01 33.81 -7.07
C ALA A 156 46.33 32.60 -6.43
N PHE A 157 45.49 32.87 -5.43
CA PHE A 157 44.85 31.85 -4.61
C PHE A 157 43.41 32.24 -4.29
N THR A 158 42.56 31.24 -4.09
CA THR A 158 41.14 31.42 -3.79
C THR A 158 40.63 30.34 -2.85
N ALA A 159 39.55 30.66 -2.15
CA ALA A 159 38.71 29.69 -1.46
C ALA A 159 37.27 30.21 -1.43
N THR A 160 36.32 29.27 -1.50
CA THR A 160 34.92 29.51 -1.14
C THR A 160 34.50 28.45 -0.14
N GLU A 161 34.04 28.86 1.03
CA GLU A 161 33.60 27.95 2.08
C GLU A 161 32.20 28.35 2.56
N LEU A 162 31.24 27.42 2.45
CA LEU A 162 29.91 27.55 3.01
C LEU A 162 29.90 26.95 4.42
N ILE A 163 29.52 27.74 5.40
CA ILE A 163 29.25 27.29 6.76
C ILE A 163 27.75 27.37 7.00
N GLU A 164 27.09 26.22 6.98
CA GLU A 164 25.66 26.09 7.28
C GLU A 164 25.43 26.12 8.80
N GLY A 165 24.45 26.89 9.24
CA GLY A 165 24.00 26.97 10.63
C GLY A 165 25.11 27.37 11.61
N TYR A 166 25.87 28.43 11.31
CA TYR A 166 27.00 28.90 12.13
C TYR A 166 26.63 28.95 13.63
N SER A 167 27.32 28.19 14.48
CA SER A 167 26.82 27.89 15.83
C SER A 167 27.48 28.68 16.97
N SER A 168 28.81 28.91 16.94
CA SER A 168 29.58 29.83 17.83
C SER A 168 31.11 29.60 17.78
N ALA A 169 31.74 29.55 16.60
CA ALA A 169 33.21 29.45 16.52
C ALA A 169 33.87 30.83 16.71
N SER A 170 34.92 30.93 17.55
CA SER A 170 35.72 32.17 17.70
C SER A 170 36.72 32.37 16.56
N THR A 171 37.05 31.28 15.84
CA THR A 171 38.04 31.28 14.76
C THR A 171 37.61 30.32 13.65
N ILE A 172 37.79 30.73 12.39
CA ILE A 172 37.58 29.90 11.20
C ILE A 172 38.88 29.94 10.38
N ASP A 173 39.43 28.77 10.04
CA ASP A 173 40.66 28.66 9.24
C ASP A 173 40.32 28.26 7.80
N ILE A 174 40.58 29.16 6.85
CA ILE A 174 40.35 28.97 5.42
C ILE A 174 41.68 28.72 4.71
N LYS A 175 41.80 27.55 4.05
CA LYS A 175 42.98 27.20 3.24
C LYS A 175 42.75 27.56 1.78
N LEU A 176 43.61 28.41 1.23
CA LEU A 176 43.50 28.80 -0.17
C LEU A 176 44.10 27.77 -1.13
N LYS A 177 43.52 27.65 -2.32
CA LYS A 177 44.00 26.84 -3.45
C LYS A 177 44.23 27.72 -4.67
N ARG A 178 45.02 27.25 -5.63
CA ARG A 178 45.21 27.99 -6.90
C ARG A 178 43.96 27.87 -7.78
N PRO A 179 43.49 28.97 -8.39
CA PRO A 179 42.36 28.96 -9.32
C PRO A 179 42.75 28.44 -10.72
N PHE A 180 44.03 28.18 -10.98
CA PHE A 180 44.59 27.82 -12.29
C PHE A 180 45.38 26.52 -12.24
N ALA A 181 45.66 25.97 -13.44
CA ALA A 181 46.71 24.99 -13.65
C ALA A 181 48.05 25.69 -13.90
N LYS A 182 49.15 25.02 -13.57
CA LYS A 182 50.51 25.44 -13.93
C LYS A 182 51.10 24.42 -14.91
N LEU A 183 51.51 24.87 -16.09
CA LEU A 183 52.17 24.03 -17.08
C LEU A 183 53.66 24.36 -17.12
N ARG A 184 54.51 23.34 -17.15
CA ARG A 184 55.97 23.48 -17.23
C ARG A 184 56.55 22.52 -18.25
N VAL A 185 57.48 23.01 -19.07
CA VAL A 185 58.21 22.18 -20.03
C VAL A 185 59.70 22.21 -19.73
N VAL A 186 60.31 21.05 -19.59
CA VAL A 186 61.71 20.84 -19.20
C VAL A 186 62.42 19.98 -20.24
N THR A 187 63.54 20.48 -20.76
CA THR A 187 64.39 19.70 -21.65
C THR A 187 65.55 19.06 -20.89
N THR A 188 65.80 17.78 -21.15
CA THR A 188 66.87 16.97 -20.53
C THR A 188 68.08 16.79 -21.43
N ASP A 189 68.02 17.28 -22.67
CA ASP A 189 69.07 17.10 -23.67
C ASP A 189 70.13 18.22 -23.68
N MET A 190 70.15 19.09 -22.68
CA MET A 190 71.08 20.22 -22.58
C MET A 190 72.55 19.82 -22.74
N LYS A 191 72.94 18.61 -22.32
CA LYS A 191 74.29 18.07 -22.54
C LYS A 191 74.62 17.90 -24.03
N ALA A 192 73.67 17.45 -24.84
CA ALA A 192 73.83 17.31 -26.28
C ALA A 192 73.89 18.67 -26.99
N LEU A 193 73.06 19.64 -26.60
CA LEU A 193 73.11 21.00 -27.16
C LEU A 193 74.42 21.74 -26.81
N ASN A 194 74.90 21.60 -25.57
CA ASN A 194 76.16 22.21 -25.15
C ASN A 194 77.35 21.71 -25.98
N ASN A 195 77.39 20.41 -26.30
CA ASN A 195 78.42 19.84 -27.18
C ASN A 195 78.38 20.42 -28.61
N LEU A 196 77.23 20.93 -29.04
CA LEU A 196 77.04 21.59 -30.35
C LEU A 196 77.23 23.11 -30.28
N GLY A 197 77.50 23.68 -29.10
CA GLY A 197 77.61 25.12 -28.90
C GLY A 197 76.30 25.88 -29.07
N ILE A 198 75.15 25.21 -28.96
CA ILE A 198 73.82 25.79 -29.10
C ILE A 198 73.23 26.04 -27.70
N LYS A 199 72.72 27.24 -27.46
CA LYS A 199 72.08 27.61 -26.19
C LYS A 199 70.66 28.15 -26.45
N PRO A 200 69.61 27.54 -25.89
CA PRO A 200 68.27 28.13 -25.89
C PRO A 200 68.29 29.47 -25.15
N THR A 201 67.79 30.53 -25.79
CA THR A 201 67.74 31.88 -25.17
C THR A 201 66.35 32.50 -25.15
N LYS A 202 65.47 32.13 -26.09
CA LYS A 202 64.10 32.63 -26.19
C LYS A 202 63.17 31.52 -26.66
N ALA A 203 61.90 31.63 -26.32
CA ALA A 203 60.86 30.77 -26.86
C ALA A 203 59.59 31.56 -27.24
N THR A 204 58.80 30.95 -28.12
CA THR A 204 57.43 31.34 -28.39
C THR A 204 56.53 30.14 -28.10
N VAL A 205 55.46 30.36 -27.34
CA VAL A 205 54.42 29.36 -27.07
C VAL A 205 53.12 29.87 -27.64
N THR A 206 52.47 29.06 -28.46
CA THR A 206 51.14 29.35 -29.00
C THR A 206 50.21 28.20 -28.62
N TYR A 207 49.25 28.46 -27.74
CA TYR A 207 48.23 27.46 -27.41
C TYR A 207 47.27 27.34 -28.60
N THR A 208 46.99 26.10 -29.01
CA THR A 208 46.14 25.82 -30.18
C THR A 208 44.66 25.84 -29.83
N GLU A 209 44.37 25.78 -28.53
CA GLU A 209 43.03 25.93 -27.99
C GLU A 209 42.91 27.25 -27.23
N LYS A 210 41.67 27.72 -27.11
CA LYS A 210 41.38 28.85 -26.24
C LYS A 210 41.49 28.41 -24.78
N HIS A 211 41.58 29.36 -23.85
CA HIS A 211 41.57 29.09 -22.41
C HIS A 211 40.60 30.00 -21.67
N TYR A 212 40.33 29.67 -20.40
CA TYR A 212 39.50 30.49 -19.53
C TYR A 212 40.19 31.82 -19.18
N GLY A 213 39.52 32.92 -19.46
CA GLY A 213 39.99 34.28 -19.18
C GLY A 213 39.45 34.90 -17.90
N ALA A 214 38.56 34.20 -17.20
CA ALA A 214 37.90 34.69 -15.99
C ALA A 214 37.58 33.58 -14.99
N PHE A 215 37.47 33.94 -13.71
CA PHE A 215 37.22 33.04 -12.60
C PHE A 215 36.13 33.56 -11.67
N ASN A 216 35.22 32.68 -11.27
CA ASN A 216 34.18 32.98 -10.29
C ASN A 216 34.60 32.39 -8.95
N ALA A 217 35.16 33.23 -8.07
CA ALA A 217 35.59 32.80 -6.74
C ALA A 217 34.40 32.44 -5.84
N TYR A 218 33.22 33.04 -6.04
CA TYR A 218 32.00 32.67 -5.31
C TYR A 218 31.52 31.26 -5.66
N ALA A 219 31.48 30.90 -6.94
CA ALA A 219 31.12 29.55 -7.38
C ALA A 219 32.27 28.55 -7.22
N GLY A 220 33.50 29.03 -6.96
CA GLY A 220 34.71 28.21 -6.92
C GLY A 220 35.01 27.54 -8.25
N LYS A 221 34.73 28.20 -9.38
CA LYS A 221 34.89 27.65 -10.74
C LYS A 221 35.39 28.69 -11.74
N ALA A 222 36.15 28.26 -12.75
CA ALA A 222 36.43 29.04 -13.94
C ALA A 222 35.12 29.35 -14.69
N ILE A 223 35.03 30.53 -15.31
CA ILE A 223 33.82 30.97 -16.01
C ILE A 223 33.85 30.43 -17.43
N ASN A 224 32.96 29.47 -17.71
CA ASN A 224 32.92 28.74 -18.97
C ASN A 224 31.94 29.35 -19.99
N ASP A 225 32.43 30.25 -20.84
CA ASP A 225 31.75 30.68 -22.08
C ASP A 225 32.38 30.01 -23.34
N SER A 226 32.89 28.77 -23.21
CA SER A 226 33.59 27.91 -24.21
C SER A 226 35.03 28.30 -24.58
N LYS A 227 35.82 28.64 -23.55
CA LYS A 227 37.23 29.05 -23.61
C LYS A 227 37.39 30.37 -24.40
N ASN A 228 37.46 31.50 -23.70
CA ASN A 228 37.19 32.84 -24.27
C ASN A 228 38.44 33.63 -24.74
N ARG A 229 39.64 33.06 -24.64
CA ARG A 229 40.89 33.78 -24.98
C ARG A 229 41.92 32.88 -25.66
N ASP A 230 42.48 33.34 -26.77
CA ASP A 230 43.68 32.76 -27.38
C ASP A 230 44.92 33.18 -26.58
N ILE A 231 45.83 32.23 -26.31
CA ILE A 231 47.07 32.50 -25.57
C ILE A 231 48.27 32.33 -26.50
N LYS A 232 49.03 33.40 -26.67
CA LYS A 232 50.30 33.41 -27.38
C LYS A 232 51.32 34.24 -26.62
N HIS A 233 52.46 33.64 -26.31
CA HIS A 233 53.61 34.31 -25.72
C HIS A 233 54.76 34.29 -26.72
N GLU A 234 55.10 35.47 -27.26
CA GLU A 234 56.14 35.58 -28.27
C GLU A 234 57.47 36.03 -27.67
N ASN A 235 58.55 35.37 -28.07
CA ASN A 235 59.94 35.78 -27.79
C ASN A 235 60.25 36.04 -26.31
N PHE A 236 59.59 35.33 -25.39
CA PHE A 236 59.90 35.46 -23.98
C PHE A 236 61.29 34.89 -23.72
N ILE A 237 62.01 35.53 -22.81
CA ILE A 237 63.38 35.17 -22.49
C ILE A 237 63.34 33.90 -21.66
N ILE A 238 64.08 32.86 -22.09
CA ILE A 238 64.29 31.69 -21.26
C ILE A 238 65.39 32.04 -20.27
N VAL A 239 64.97 32.52 -19.10
CA VAL A 239 65.87 32.81 -17.98
C VAL A 239 66.13 31.48 -17.27
N SER A 240 67.40 31.14 -17.06
CA SER A 240 67.76 30.06 -16.14
C SER A 240 67.34 30.48 -14.74
N TYR A 241 66.16 30.04 -14.29
CA TYR A 241 65.75 30.22 -12.90
C TYR A 241 66.66 29.35 -12.01
N GLY A 242 67.72 29.97 -11.48
CA GLY A 242 68.40 29.60 -10.23
C GLY A 242 69.10 28.24 -10.12
N GLU A 243 70.33 28.17 -10.63
CA GLU A 243 71.43 27.27 -10.19
C GLU A 243 71.21 25.75 -10.27
N ASN A 244 71.22 25.25 -11.50
CA ASN A 244 72.16 24.17 -11.80
C ASN A 244 73.13 24.69 -12.86
N THR A 245 74.15 25.44 -12.43
CA THR A 245 75.23 25.96 -13.29
C THR A 245 76.16 24.85 -13.80
N ALA A 246 75.81 23.59 -13.57
CA ALA A 246 76.52 22.43 -14.10
C ALA A 246 76.27 22.31 -15.61
N GLU A 247 77.36 22.14 -16.36
CA GLU A 247 77.33 21.97 -17.80
C GLU A 247 76.47 20.74 -18.18
N GLY A 248 75.31 20.99 -18.79
CA GLY A 248 74.40 19.95 -19.31
C GLY A 248 73.23 19.56 -18.40
N ALA A 249 72.91 20.33 -17.35
CA ALA A 249 71.73 20.12 -16.52
C ALA A 249 70.41 20.44 -17.24
N ASP A 250 69.31 19.81 -16.81
CA ASP A 250 67.95 20.04 -17.32
C ASP A 250 67.57 21.52 -17.29
N MET A 251 66.83 21.97 -18.31
CA MET A 251 66.46 23.38 -18.46
C MET A 251 64.96 23.54 -18.70
N THR A 252 64.30 24.39 -17.90
CA THR A 252 62.92 24.79 -18.14
C THR A 252 62.85 25.69 -19.37
N LEU A 253 62.11 25.25 -20.38
CA LEU A 253 61.89 25.99 -21.62
C LEU A 253 60.78 27.03 -21.48
N PHE A 254 59.71 26.69 -20.77
CA PHE A 254 58.71 27.67 -20.33
C PHE A 254 57.91 27.18 -19.12
N THR A 255 57.21 28.12 -18.50
CA THR A 255 56.23 27.90 -17.43
C THR A 255 55.10 28.90 -17.64
N ASP A 256 53.85 28.47 -17.54
CA ASP A 256 52.69 29.36 -17.67
C ASP A 256 51.55 28.98 -16.72
N TYR A 257 50.68 29.96 -16.48
CA TYR A 257 49.53 29.91 -15.60
C TYR A 257 48.26 30.28 -16.36
N PHE A 258 47.27 29.41 -16.35
CA PHE A 258 45.97 29.71 -16.94
C PHE A 258 44.86 29.04 -16.14
N PHE A 259 43.71 29.73 -16.04
CA PHE A 259 42.52 29.13 -15.45
C PHE A 259 42.19 27.85 -16.23
N ALA A 260 41.90 26.79 -15.50
CA ALA A 260 41.57 25.45 -15.99
C ALA A 260 40.51 24.85 -15.07
N GLU A 261 39.95 23.69 -15.40
CA GLU A 261 39.19 22.85 -14.46
C GLU A 261 39.80 21.46 -14.41
N ASP A 262 39.62 20.67 -15.46
CA ASP A 262 40.21 19.36 -15.74
C ASP A 262 40.19 19.16 -17.27
N ASP A 263 41.07 19.92 -17.95
CA ASP A 263 41.01 20.13 -19.40
C ASP A 263 42.23 19.56 -20.09
N ALA A 264 42.09 19.14 -21.35
CA ALA A 264 43.22 18.95 -22.24
C ALA A 264 43.73 20.30 -22.77
N THR A 265 45.05 20.40 -22.98
CA THR A 265 45.67 21.53 -23.66
C THR A 265 46.72 21.09 -24.67
N ASN A 266 46.71 21.75 -25.83
CA ASN A 266 47.67 21.54 -26.90
C ASN A 266 48.37 22.86 -27.23
N PHE A 267 49.64 22.80 -27.63
CA PHE A 267 50.41 24.01 -27.93
C PHE A 267 51.53 23.77 -28.93
N VAL A 268 51.96 24.84 -29.57
CA VAL A 268 53.16 24.91 -30.41
C VAL A 268 54.26 25.61 -29.64
N LEU A 269 55.43 24.98 -29.55
CA LEU A 269 56.61 25.55 -28.90
C LEU A 269 57.73 25.74 -29.93
N ASP A 270 58.12 27.01 -30.11
CA ASP A 270 59.29 27.40 -30.91
C ASP A 270 60.41 27.85 -29.98
N VAL A 271 61.58 27.22 -30.07
CA VAL A 271 62.74 27.54 -29.22
C VAL A 271 63.88 28.08 -30.07
N PHE A 272 64.48 29.20 -29.66
CA PHE A 272 65.51 29.93 -30.40
C PHE A 272 66.85 29.92 -29.69
N ASP A 273 67.93 29.85 -30.48
CA ASP A 273 69.30 29.88 -29.99
C ASP A 273 69.82 31.30 -29.70
N GLN A 274 71.07 31.42 -29.25
CA GLN A 274 71.73 32.70 -28.97
C GLN A 274 71.90 33.63 -30.19
N ASN A 275 71.74 33.12 -31.40
CA ASN A 275 71.82 33.86 -32.66
C ASN A 275 70.43 34.15 -33.27
N ASN A 276 69.34 33.89 -32.53
CA ASN A 276 67.94 33.94 -32.98
C ASN A 276 67.59 32.93 -34.09
N LYS A 277 68.27 31.79 -34.19
CA LYS A 277 67.90 30.69 -35.08
C LYS A 277 67.00 29.69 -34.34
N ILE A 278 65.96 29.18 -35.00
CA ILE A 278 65.10 28.12 -34.44
C ILE A 278 65.95 26.86 -34.20
N ILE A 279 65.95 26.39 -32.96
CA ILE A 279 66.48 25.09 -32.52
C ILE A 279 65.44 24.01 -32.86
N LYS A 280 64.19 24.22 -32.43
CA LYS A 280 63.06 23.32 -32.66
C LYS A 280 61.76 24.12 -32.76
N SER A 281 60.90 23.67 -33.67
CA SER A 281 59.48 24.01 -33.74
C SER A 281 58.73 22.67 -33.68
N GLY A 282 57.72 22.55 -32.83
CA GLY A 282 56.97 21.32 -32.66
C GLY A 282 55.57 21.56 -32.10
N GLU A 283 54.59 20.86 -32.68
CA GLU A 283 53.23 20.78 -32.17
C GLU A 283 53.14 19.67 -31.11
N PHE A 284 52.60 20.00 -29.95
CA PHE A 284 52.23 19.06 -28.91
C PHE A 284 50.74 18.74 -29.10
N THR A 285 50.46 17.72 -29.91
CA THR A 285 49.10 17.35 -30.35
C THR A 285 48.43 16.29 -29.49
N THR A 286 49.18 15.63 -28.60
CA THR A 286 48.61 14.75 -27.57
C THR A 286 47.93 15.61 -26.52
N ASP A 287 46.72 15.22 -26.11
CA ASP A 287 45.97 15.88 -25.03
C ASP A 287 46.81 15.89 -23.75
N ILE A 288 47.33 17.06 -23.37
CA ILE A 288 48.02 17.24 -22.10
C ILE A 288 46.99 17.68 -21.07
N TYR A 289 46.61 16.78 -20.17
CA TYR A 289 45.65 17.11 -19.13
C TYR A 289 46.25 18.07 -18.09
N VAL A 290 45.51 19.13 -17.81
CA VAL A 290 45.86 20.21 -16.90
C VAL A 290 44.69 20.50 -15.97
N LYS A 291 44.99 20.62 -14.68
CA LYS A 291 43.97 20.70 -13.63
C LYS A 291 44.24 21.85 -12.68
N ARG A 292 43.17 22.46 -12.13
CA ARG A 292 43.35 23.49 -11.10
C ARG A 292 44.15 22.96 -9.92
N ASN A 293 45.00 23.83 -9.40
CA ASN A 293 45.84 23.54 -8.26
C ASN A 293 46.88 22.43 -8.50
N ASN A 294 47.12 22.03 -9.76
CA ASN A 294 48.19 21.11 -10.15
C ASN A 294 49.27 21.80 -11.01
N LEU A 295 50.50 21.32 -10.86
CA LEU A 295 51.62 21.52 -11.80
C LEU A 295 51.70 20.30 -12.71
N THR A 296 51.54 20.50 -14.01
CA THR A 296 51.85 19.50 -15.04
C THR A 296 53.25 19.77 -15.57
N THR A 297 54.19 18.84 -15.38
CA THR A 297 55.56 18.95 -15.92
C THR A 297 55.75 17.98 -17.08
N ILE A 298 56.08 18.52 -18.26
CA ILE A 298 56.51 17.75 -19.43
C ILE A 298 58.04 17.74 -19.42
N LYS A 299 58.65 16.55 -19.37
CA LYS A 299 60.11 16.40 -19.26
C LYS A 299 60.64 15.38 -20.28
N GLY A 300 61.68 15.74 -21.03
CA GLY A 300 62.34 14.81 -21.96
C GLY A 300 63.37 15.45 -22.91
N ASN A 301 63.83 14.70 -23.92
CA ASN A 301 64.80 15.16 -24.92
C ASN A 301 64.14 16.02 -26.02
N ILE A 302 63.59 17.18 -25.64
CA ILE A 302 62.65 17.96 -26.46
C ILE A 302 63.30 18.61 -27.70
N LEU A 303 64.61 18.88 -27.69
CA LEU A 303 65.28 19.73 -28.67
C LEU A 303 66.17 18.98 -29.70
N THR A 304 66.47 17.68 -29.53
CA THR A 304 67.55 17.01 -30.29
C THR A 304 67.19 15.82 -31.21
N ASP A 305 66.05 15.12 -31.09
CA ASP A 305 65.54 14.23 -32.17
C ASP A 305 64.10 13.76 -31.91
N GLY A 306 63.29 13.60 -32.97
CA GLY A 306 61.84 13.40 -32.90
C GLY A 306 61.38 11.97 -33.21
N LYS A 307 60.80 11.29 -32.21
CA LYS A 307 59.82 10.20 -32.27
C LYS A 307 59.65 9.63 -30.85
N GLY A 308 58.47 9.80 -30.24
CA GLY A 308 58.11 9.24 -28.94
C GLY A 308 58.43 10.16 -27.75
N PHE A 309 57.40 10.55 -27.01
CA PHE A 309 57.53 11.23 -25.73
C PHE A 309 57.29 10.20 -24.63
N ASP A 310 58.32 9.83 -23.88
CA ASP A 310 58.10 9.22 -22.55
C ASP A 310 57.67 10.36 -21.63
N VAL A 311 56.36 10.59 -21.52
CA VAL A 311 55.83 11.64 -20.62
C VAL A 311 55.72 11.06 -19.22
N THR A 312 56.59 11.48 -18.31
CA THR A 312 56.32 11.36 -16.88
C THR A 312 55.50 12.56 -16.45
N ILE A 313 54.21 12.35 -16.16
CA ILE A 313 53.37 13.38 -15.54
C ILE A 313 53.66 13.36 -14.04
N GLU A 314 54.45 14.32 -13.57
CA GLU A 314 54.62 14.57 -12.14
C GLU A 314 53.54 15.54 -11.66
N ASP A 315 52.51 15.03 -10.98
CA ASP A 315 51.50 15.85 -10.31
C ASP A 315 52.06 16.40 -8.98
N ALA A 316 52.16 17.72 -8.86
CA ALA A 316 52.31 18.41 -7.57
C ALA A 316 51.58 19.77 -7.61
N PHE A 317 50.60 20.14 -6.79
CA PHE A 317 50.39 19.81 -5.39
C PHE A 317 48.91 19.90 -4.98
N ALA A 318 48.45 18.85 -4.30
CA ALA A 318 47.77 19.01 -3.02
C ALA A 318 48.38 18.02 -2.00
N GLY A 319 49.40 18.47 -1.24
CA GLY A 319 49.94 17.72 -0.09
C GLY A 319 51.03 16.65 -0.37
N GLU A 320 52.16 17.09 -0.93
CA GLU A 320 53.54 16.61 -0.68
C GLU A 320 54.03 15.17 -1.05
N SER A 321 55.24 15.15 -1.62
CA SER A 321 56.02 14.08 -2.29
C SER A 321 55.50 13.60 -3.65
N GLY A 322 56.26 13.92 -4.72
CA GLY A 322 56.02 13.40 -6.06
C GLY A 322 56.07 11.88 -6.05
N LYS A 323 54.91 11.26 -6.26
CA LYS A 323 54.82 9.85 -6.64
C LYS A 323 54.84 9.82 -8.16
N ASP A 324 55.80 9.07 -8.69
CA ASP A 324 55.75 8.62 -10.06
C ASP A 324 54.49 7.75 -10.19
N ASN A 325 53.46 8.23 -10.92
CA ASN A 325 52.17 7.57 -10.98
C ASN A 325 52.19 6.29 -11.85
N GLY A 326 53.31 5.94 -12.48
CA GLY A 326 53.48 4.66 -13.18
C GLY A 326 52.57 4.46 -14.40
N GLU A 327 51.79 5.46 -14.80
CA GLU A 327 50.99 5.42 -16.03
C GLU A 327 51.93 5.47 -17.24
N THR A 328 52.04 4.33 -17.93
CA THR A 328 52.75 4.23 -19.21
C THR A 328 51.79 4.54 -20.34
N PHE A 329 52.14 5.51 -21.19
CA PHE A 329 51.46 5.81 -22.45
C PHE A 329 52.26 5.16 -23.58
N ALA A 330 51.58 4.46 -24.50
CA ALA A 330 52.21 3.92 -25.70
C ALA A 330 51.53 4.49 -26.95
N ASN A 331 52.30 5.19 -27.79
CA ASN A 331 51.86 5.53 -29.14
C ASN A 331 52.33 4.40 -30.08
N VAL A 332 51.42 3.75 -30.81
CA VAL A 332 51.71 2.57 -31.63
C VAL A 332 51.30 2.80 -33.08
N ASP A 333 52.17 2.44 -34.02
CA ASP A 333 51.89 2.54 -35.47
C ASP A 333 51.92 1.17 -36.18
N THR A 334 52.24 0.09 -35.44
CA THR A 334 52.25 -1.28 -35.97
C THR A 334 51.47 -2.28 -35.11
N ALA A 335 51.03 -3.38 -35.74
CA ALA A 335 50.30 -4.44 -35.04
C ALA A 335 51.13 -5.16 -33.96
N GLU A 336 52.46 -5.25 -34.13
CA GLU A 336 53.37 -5.85 -33.15
C GLU A 336 53.48 -4.99 -31.88
N GLU A 337 53.60 -3.67 -32.03
CA GLU A 337 53.65 -2.73 -30.90
C GLU A 337 52.33 -2.71 -30.14
N LEU A 338 51.20 -2.73 -30.84
CA LEU A 338 49.88 -2.85 -30.22
C LEU A 338 49.75 -4.15 -29.42
N LEU A 339 50.19 -5.29 -29.98
CA LEU A 339 50.18 -6.57 -29.28
C LEU A 339 51.10 -6.58 -28.06
N ASP A 340 52.29 -6.00 -28.17
CA ASP A 340 53.26 -5.90 -27.07
C ASP A 340 52.75 -4.99 -25.94
N ALA A 341 52.16 -3.84 -26.27
CA ALA A 341 51.56 -2.92 -25.31
C ALA A 341 50.42 -3.60 -24.51
N ILE A 342 49.51 -4.31 -25.20
CA ILE A 342 48.43 -5.05 -24.55
C ILE A 342 48.97 -6.19 -23.69
N ASN A 343 49.99 -6.93 -24.15
CA ASN A 343 50.61 -8.01 -23.36
C ASN A 343 51.33 -7.50 -22.11
N LYS A 344 51.96 -6.32 -22.18
CA LYS A 344 52.58 -5.64 -21.03
C LYS A 344 51.53 -5.08 -20.07
N GLY A 345 50.31 -4.85 -20.53
CA GLY A 345 49.23 -4.24 -19.76
C GLY A 345 49.41 -2.74 -19.65
N VAL A 346 49.78 -2.10 -20.75
CA VAL A 346 49.79 -0.64 -20.87
C VAL A 346 48.35 -0.15 -20.73
N GLU A 347 48.14 0.81 -19.83
CA GLU A 347 46.81 1.33 -19.51
C GLU A 347 46.28 2.26 -20.60
N ASN A 348 47.14 3.07 -21.23
CA ASN A 348 46.75 4.03 -22.28
C ASN A 348 47.57 3.83 -23.56
N ILE A 349 46.91 3.37 -24.62
CA ILE A 349 47.50 3.09 -25.93
C ILE A 349 46.83 4.00 -26.96
N THR A 350 47.61 4.76 -27.72
CA THR A 350 47.13 5.62 -28.81
C THR A 350 47.65 5.11 -30.15
N LEU A 351 46.80 5.08 -31.17
CA LEU A 351 47.24 4.76 -32.53
C LEU A 351 47.79 6.00 -33.24
N ASP A 352 48.92 5.85 -33.93
CA ASP A 352 49.55 6.88 -34.79
C ASP A 352 49.44 6.54 -36.29
N GLY A 353 48.48 5.68 -36.64
CA GLY A 353 48.26 5.22 -38.00
C GLY A 353 47.23 4.11 -38.06
N ASP A 354 46.79 3.80 -39.29
CA ASP A 354 45.96 2.62 -39.54
C ASP A 354 46.78 1.34 -39.28
N ILE A 355 46.22 0.40 -38.50
CA ILE A 355 46.87 -0.87 -38.14
C ILE A 355 46.04 -2.03 -38.67
N ASP A 356 46.67 -2.93 -39.43
CA ASP A 356 46.09 -4.22 -39.83
C ASP A 356 46.66 -5.35 -38.96
N LEU A 357 45.81 -5.99 -38.14
CA LEU A 357 46.23 -7.10 -37.30
C LEU A 357 46.70 -8.31 -38.09
N ASN A 358 46.36 -8.42 -39.38
CA ASN A 358 46.87 -9.48 -40.25
C ASN A 358 48.41 -9.42 -40.39
N ASP A 359 49.05 -8.28 -40.15
CA ASP A 359 50.51 -8.15 -40.19
C ASP A 359 51.20 -9.05 -39.15
N LEU A 360 50.54 -9.37 -38.03
CA LEU A 360 51.02 -10.32 -37.02
C LEU A 360 51.23 -11.74 -37.56
N LEU A 361 50.47 -12.12 -38.59
CA LEU A 361 50.61 -13.43 -39.24
C LEU A 361 51.85 -13.47 -40.15
N SER A 362 52.18 -12.34 -40.77
CA SER A 362 53.33 -12.21 -41.67
C SER A 362 54.67 -12.13 -40.93
N ALA A 363 54.65 -11.59 -39.71
CA ALA A 363 55.83 -11.41 -38.85
C ALA A 363 56.23 -12.66 -38.04
N GLY A 364 55.37 -13.68 -37.98
CA GLY A 364 55.66 -14.93 -37.23
C GLY A 364 55.61 -14.78 -35.71
N THR A 365 55.00 -13.70 -35.21
CA THR A 365 55.01 -13.27 -33.80
C THR A 365 54.04 -14.05 -32.90
N LEU A 366 53.12 -14.84 -33.48
CA LEU A 366 52.11 -15.61 -32.75
C LEU A 366 52.58 -17.05 -32.47
N SER A 367 52.78 -17.41 -31.19
CA SER A 367 53.45 -18.68 -30.82
C SER A 367 52.54 -19.86 -30.44
N THR A 368 51.20 -19.74 -30.30
CA THR A 368 50.33 -20.93 -30.09
C THR A 368 48.86 -20.77 -30.53
N ARG A 369 48.29 -21.92 -30.95
CA ARG A 369 46.88 -22.32 -31.20
C ARG A 369 45.96 -21.45 -32.09
N ALA A 370 46.48 -20.74 -33.09
CA ALA A 370 45.76 -20.39 -34.34
C ALA A 370 46.76 -19.80 -35.37
N ALA A 371 47.50 -20.64 -36.11
CA ALA A 371 48.49 -20.16 -37.08
C ALA A 371 47.87 -19.56 -38.37
N THR A 372 46.65 -19.02 -38.32
CA THR A 372 45.89 -18.61 -39.53
C THR A 372 44.96 -17.39 -39.36
N ASP A 373 44.68 -16.91 -38.15
CA ASP A 373 43.83 -15.72 -37.91
C ASP A 373 44.44 -14.86 -36.78
N PRO A 374 44.43 -13.52 -36.89
CA PRO A 374 44.99 -12.65 -35.87
C PRO A 374 43.95 -12.38 -34.76
N THR A 375 44.23 -12.82 -33.54
CA THR A 375 43.40 -12.53 -32.35
C THR A 375 44.25 -11.89 -31.26
N ILE A 376 43.80 -10.77 -30.74
CA ILE A 376 44.36 -10.14 -29.53
C ILE A 376 43.55 -10.59 -28.31
N THR A 377 44.20 -10.90 -27.19
CA THR A 377 43.52 -11.26 -25.94
C THR A 377 43.86 -10.25 -24.84
N VAL A 378 42.84 -9.61 -24.28
CA VAL A 378 42.96 -8.83 -23.04
C VAL A 378 42.74 -9.80 -21.88
N ALA A 379 43.82 -10.15 -21.17
CA ALA A 379 43.79 -11.17 -20.13
C ALA A 379 43.01 -10.73 -18.88
N THR A 380 42.51 -11.69 -18.10
CA THR A 380 41.81 -11.44 -16.84
C THR A 380 42.67 -10.63 -15.87
N GLY A 381 42.08 -9.61 -15.26
CA GLY A 381 42.76 -8.70 -14.33
C GLY A 381 43.68 -7.68 -14.98
N LYS A 382 43.67 -7.57 -16.32
CA LYS A 382 44.34 -6.50 -17.07
C LYS A 382 43.33 -5.45 -17.52
N GLU A 383 43.79 -4.20 -17.57
CA GLU A 383 43.04 -3.05 -18.05
C GLU A 383 43.84 -2.33 -19.13
N SER A 384 43.19 -2.02 -20.25
CA SER A 384 43.79 -1.25 -21.34
C SER A 384 42.74 -0.35 -21.99
N THR A 385 43.14 0.88 -22.29
CA THR A 385 42.42 1.86 -23.09
C THR A 385 43.14 2.01 -24.42
N ILE A 386 42.45 1.74 -25.52
CA ILE A 386 42.95 1.96 -26.89
C ILE A 386 42.21 3.16 -27.47
N ASP A 387 42.89 4.30 -27.53
CA ASP A 387 42.45 5.44 -28.33
C ASP A 387 42.90 5.25 -29.78
N LEU A 388 41.95 5.11 -30.70
CA LEU A 388 42.24 4.89 -32.11
C LEU A 388 42.68 6.18 -32.82
N GLY A 389 42.62 7.37 -32.19
CA GLY A 389 43.15 8.62 -32.75
C GLY A 389 42.48 9.07 -34.07
N GLY A 390 41.28 8.58 -34.37
CA GLY A 390 40.61 8.74 -35.66
C GLY A 390 41.05 7.75 -36.75
N PHE A 391 42.04 6.90 -36.47
CA PHE A 391 42.54 5.86 -37.37
C PHE A 391 41.70 4.58 -37.33
N THR A 392 42.08 3.64 -38.20
CA THR A 392 41.42 2.35 -38.38
C THR A 392 42.26 1.20 -37.83
N LEU A 393 41.69 0.42 -36.92
CA LEU A 393 42.19 -0.90 -36.56
C LEU A 393 41.42 -1.97 -37.35
N SER A 394 42.09 -2.72 -38.22
CA SER A 394 41.45 -3.70 -39.10
C SER A 394 41.95 -5.13 -38.89
N ALA A 395 41.12 -6.10 -39.27
CA ALA A 395 41.53 -7.50 -39.44
C ALA A 395 40.69 -8.19 -40.52
N THR A 396 41.26 -9.19 -41.20
CA THR A 396 40.57 -10.04 -42.16
C THR A 396 40.77 -11.51 -41.84
N SER A 397 39.67 -12.25 -41.63
CA SER A 397 39.69 -13.71 -41.44
C SER A 397 39.21 -14.45 -42.69
N THR A 398 39.88 -15.56 -43.03
CA THR A 398 39.50 -16.44 -44.16
C THR A 398 39.01 -17.83 -43.73
N GLN A 399 38.91 -18.13 -42.42
CA GLN A 399 38.57 -19.46 -41.93
C GLN A 399 37.07 -19.72 -41.81
N THR A 400 36.57 -20.76 -42.48
CA THR A 400 35.17 -21.19 -42.37
C THR A 400 35.00 -22.33 -41.35
N GLY A 401 33.86 -22.36 -40.65
CA GLY A 401 33.48 -23.49 -39.77
C GLY A 401 34.09 -23.50 -38.36
N LYS A 402 34.66 -22.39 -37.88
CA LYS A 402 35.15 -22.20 -36.50
C LYS A 402 34.91 -20.77 -36.03
N ASN A 403 34.74 -20.52 -34.73
CA ASN A 403 34.65 -19.15 -34.21
C ASN A 403 35.92 -18.33 -34.49
N TYR A 404 35.74 -17.08 -34.92
CA TYR A 404 36.79 -16.08 -35.04
C TYR A 404 36.45 -14.86 -34.17
N ASN A 405 37.45 -14.40 -33.40
CA ASN A 405 37.37 -13.21 -32.56
C ASN A 405 38.55 -12.30 -32.93
N MET A 406 38.30 -11.07 -33.33
CA MET A 406 39.39 -10.10 -33.55
C MET A 406 40.03 -9.72 -32.21
N ILE A 407 39.20 -9.42 -31.20
CA ILE A 407 39.64 -9.19 -29.82
C ILE A 407 38.83 -10.05 -28.85
N ASP A 408 39.53 -10.84 -28.03
CA ASP A 408 38.98 -11.62 -26.92
C ASP A 408 39.17 -10.88 -25.59
N VAL A 409 38.06 -10.44 -24.98
CA VAL A 409 38.04 -9.57 -23.79
C VAL A 409 37.72 -10.40 -22.56
N ARG A 410 38.72 -10.63 -21.71
CA ARG A 410 38.62 -11.34 -20.42
C ARG A 410 38.96 -10.46 -19.21
N GLY A 411 39.55 -9.29 -19.44
CA GLY A 411 39.77 -8.21 -18.46
C GLY A 411 38.91 -6.99 -18.80
N THR A 412 39.41 -5.78 -18.57
CA THR A 412 38.76 -4.53 -18.95
C THR A 412 39.40 -3.95 -20.21
N LEU A 413 38.60 -3.71 -21.24
CA LEU A 413 39.03 -3.04 -22.46
C LEU A 413 38.15 -1.82 -22.70
N THR A 414 38.79 -0.66 -22.84
CA THR A 414 38.15 0.56 -23.32
C THR A 414 38.68 0.89 -24.72
N VAL A 415 37.81 1.21 -25.67
CA VAL A 415 38.20 1.66 -27.01
C VAL A 415 37.58 3.01 -27.29
N LYS A 416 38.37 3.96 -27.80
CA LYS A 416 37.94 5.34 -28.05
C LYS A 416 38.26 5.81 -29.47
N ASN A 417 37.48 6.79 -29.95
CA ASN A 417 37.81 7.70 -31.06
C ASN A 417 38.40 7.07 -32.33
N GLY A 418 37.59 6.43 -33.18
CA GLY A 418 38.07 5.94 -34.49
C GLY A 418 37.27 4.77 -35.03
N THR A 419 37.86 4.00 -35.93
CA THR A 419 37.20 2.85 -36.58
C THR A 419 37.86 1.53 -36.20
N ILE A 420 37.08 0.55 -35.75
CA ILE A 420 37.54 -0.83 -35.65
C ILE A 420 36.73 -1.70 -36.61
N THR A 421 37.38 -2.48 -37.46
CA THR A 421 36.69 -3.23 -38.51
C THR A 421 37.24 -4.63 -38.68
N THR A 422 36.35 -5.62 -38.72
CA THR A 422 36.70 -6.97 -39.14
C THR A 422 35.97 -7.37 -40.41
N LYS A 423 36.65 -8.10 -41.30
CA LYS A 423 36.08 -8.69 -42.51
C LYS A 423 36.26 -10.21 -42.48
N HIS A 424 35.26 -10.94 -42.96
CA HIS A 424 35.38 -12.39 -43.19
C HIS A 424 35.22 -12.72 -44.67
N GLU A 425 36.25 -13.34 -45.26
CA GLU A 425 36.32 -13.73 -46.67
C GLU A 425 36.18 -15.25 -46.85
N GLY A 426 35.04 -15.81 -46.42
CA GLY A 426 34.70 -17.24 -46.52
C GLY A 426 33.19 -17.51 -46.57
N ASP A 427 32.80 -18.77 -46.80
CA ASP A 427 31.40 -19.23 -46.71
C ASP A 427 30.82 -19.01 -45.30
N ASN A 428 29.49 -18.92 -45.19
CA ASN A 428 28.79 -18.73 -43.92
C ASN A 428 29.27 -19.69 -42.82
N MET A 429 29.43 -19.14 -41.62
CA MET A 429 29.72 -19.90 -40.41
C MET A 429 28.61 -20.93 -40.16
N ALA A 430 28.96 -22.21 -39.94
CA ALA A 430 27.99 -23.23 -39.54
C ALA A 430 27.26 -22.81 -38.23
N TRP A 431 26.09 -23.40 -37.93
CA TRP A 431 25.13 -23.02 -36.86
C TRP A 431 25.70 -22.67 -35.47
N ASN A 432 26.92 -23.09 -35.13
CA ASN A 432 27.58 -22.85 -33.84
C ASN A 432 28.87 -22.02 -33.94
N ASN A 433 29.13 -21.39 -35.08
CA ASN A 433 30.33 -20.60 -35.35
C ASN A 433 29.96 -19.15 -35.63
N SER A 434 30.80 -18.22 -35.21
CA SER A 434 30.56 -16.79 -35.29
C SER A 434 31.84 -16.03 -35.62
N THR A 435 31.67 -14.90 -36.30
CA THR A 435 32.74 -13.92 -36.53
C THR A 435 32.47 -12.73 -35.63
N ASN A 436 33.42 -12.37 -34.77
CA ASN A 436 33.23 -11.34 -33.74
C ASN A 436 34.31 -10.25 -33.86
N VAL A 437 33.93 -8.97 -33.77
CA VAL A 437 34.93 -7.91 -33.50
C VAL A 437 35.40 -8.08 -32.05
N PHE A 438 34.45 -8.11 -31.12
CA PHE A 438 34.70 -8.35 -29.71
C PHE A 438 33.96 -9.59 -29.23
N ASN A 439 34.69 -10.51 -28.59
CA ASN A 439 34.13 -11.61 -27.82
C ASN A 439 34.39 -11.35 -26.34
N VAL A 440 33.34 -11.11 -25.56
CA VAL A 440 33.43 -10.78 -24.13
C VAL A 440 33.09 -12.03 -23.32
N THR A 441 34.03 -12.49 -22.49
CA THR A 441 33.89 -13.74 -21.72
C THR A 441 34.31 -13.55 -20.26
N ALA A 442 33.78 -14.40 -19.37
CA ALA A 442 34.20 -14.63 -17.97
C ALA A 442 34.84 -13.43 -17.24
N GLY A 443 34.02 -12.49 -16.74
CA GLY A 443 34.47 -11.31 -16.00
C GLY A 443 34.90 -10.12 -16.86
N GLY A 444 34.82 -10.26 -18.20
CA GLY A 444 35.21 -9.22 -19.13
C GLY A 444 34.30 -7.99 -19.12
N VAL A 445 34.92 -6.81 -19.23
CA VAL A 445 34.27 -5.51 -19.35
C VAL A 445 34.74 -4.85 -20.65
N LEU A 446 33.79 -4.49 -21.52
CA LEU A 446 34.06 -3.77 -22.76
C LEU A 446 33.40 -2.38 -22.72
N ASN A 447 34.19 -1.33 -22.87
CA ASN A 447 33.73 0.05 -22.99
C ASN A 447 34.05 0.59 -24.39
N LEU A 448 33.06 1.17 -25.07
CA LEU A 448 33.22 1.80 -26.40
C LEU A 448 32.76 3.26 -26.34
N GLU A 449 33.63 4.21 -26.67
CA GLU A 449 33.35 5.64 -26.57
C GLU A 449 33.73 6.37 -27.87
N GLY A 450 32.75 6.88 -28.62
CA GLY A 450 33.04 7.57 -29.89
C GLY A 450 33.60 6.65 -31.00
N VAL A 451 33.32 5.34 -30.94
CA VAL A 451 33.89 4.33 -31.84
C VAL A 451 32.93 3.97 -32.96
N THR A 452 33.43 3.80 -34.18
CA THR A 452 32.73 3.11 -35.27
C THR A 452 33.25 1.67 -35.38
N ALA A 453 32.50 0.71 -34.84
CA ALA A 453 32.87 -0.70 -34.85
C ALA A 453 32.07 -1.47 -35.92
N LYS A 454 32.76 -2.12 -36.85
CA LYS A 454 32.17 -2.78 -38.02
C LYS A 454 32.53 -4.25 -38.10
N ASN A 455 31.52 -5.09 -38.29
CA ASN A 455 31.68 -6.48 -38.71
C ASN A 455 31.11 -6.68 -40.12
N LEU A 456 32.02 -6.72 -41.09
CA LEU A 456 31.71 -6.86 -42.52
C LEU A 456 31.76 -8.31 -43.02
N GLY A 457 31.78 -9.29 -42.11
CA GLY A 457 31.91 -10.71 -42.45
C GLY A 457 30.59 -11.49 -42.53
N GLY A 458 30.48 -12.49 -43.41
CA GLY A 458 29.36 -13.46 -43.48
C GLY A 458 27.96 -12.87 -43.77
N SER A 459 26.98 -13.71 -44.10
CA SER A 459 25.56 -13.32 -44.16
C SER A 459 24.75 -13.71 -42.91
N ASP A 460 25.31 -14.58 -42.08
CA ASP A 460 24.76 -15.03 -40.79
C ASP A 460 25.87 -15.12 -39.73
N MET A 461 25.51 -14.96 -38.46
CA MET A 461 26.37 -15.10 -37.27
C MET A 461 27.60 -14.18 -37.18
N ALA A 462 27.48 -12.97 -37.73
CA ALA A 462 28.46 -11.89 -37.57
C ALA A 462 28.04 -10.92 -36.46
N PHE A 463 28.90 -10.71 -35.47
CA PHE A 463 28.63 -9.88 -34.29
C PHE A 463 29.68 -8.79 -34.10
N VAL A 464 29.27 -7.55 -33.79
CA VAL A 464 30.24 -6.55 -33.32
C VAL A 464 30.64 -6.90 -31.89
N ALA A 465 29.68 -7.03 -31.00
CA ALA A 465 29.92 -7.52 -29.65
C ALA A 465 29.14 -8.83 -29.40
N HIS A 466 29.88 -9.89 -29.08
CA HIS A 466 29.34 -11.17 -28.65
C HIS A 466 29.63 -11.39 -27.17
N LEU A 467 28.59 -11.26 -26.35
CA LEU A 467 28.65 -11.52 -24.91
C LEU A 467 28.37 -13.00 -24.70
N ASN A 468 29.43 -13.77 -24.46
CA ASN A 468 29.39 -15.23 -24.40
C ASN A 468 29.54 -15.69 -22.95
N ASN A 469 28.42 -15.97 -22.30
CA ASN A 469 28.34 -16.06 -20.83
C ASN A 469 28.63 -17.47 -20.31
N TRP A 470 29.80 -17.60 -19.66
CA TRP A 470 30.14 -18.54 -18.57
C TRP A 470 30.67 -17.73 -17.34
N GLY A 471 29.99 -16.65 -16.97
CA GLY A 471 30.33 -15.70 -15.90
C GLY A 471 29.79 -14.28 -16.19
N GLU A 472 29.84 -13.38 -15.19
CA GLU A 472 29.40 -11.98 -15.35
C GLU A 472 30.19 -11.26 -16.44
N VAL A 473 29.50 -10.55 -17.34
CA VAL A 473 30.11 -9.77 -18.43
C VAL A 473 29.42 -8.41 -18.55
N THR A 474 30.20 -7.39 -18.91
CA THR A 474 29.71 -6.00 -19.04
C THR A 474 30.03 -5.41 -20.40
N LEU A 475 29.05 -4.76 -21.02
CA LEU A 475 29.20 -3.94 -22.22
C LEU A 475 28.67 -2.53 -21.93
N ASN A 476 29.52 -1.51 -22.11
CA ASN A 476 29.16 -0.10 -22.06
C ASN A 476 29.48 0.54 -23.41
N VAL A 477 28.52 1.25 -24.00
CA VAL A 477 28.68 1.88 -25.31
C VAL A 477 28.11 3.30 -25.25
N GLU A 478 28.92 4.29 -25.62
CA GLU A 478 28.52 5.68 -25.65
C GLU A 478 29.00 6.38 -26.93
N ASN A 479 28.14 7.23 -27.51
CA ASN A 479 28.44 8.04 -28.70
C ASN A 479 29.03 7.25 -29.88
N SER A 480 28.68 5.97 -30.02
CA SER A 480 29.35 5.03 -30.92
C SER A 480 28.42 4.48 -32.01
N THR A 481 28.98 3.94 -33.09
CA THR A 481 28.24 3.22 -34.14
C THR A 481 28.68 1.77 -34.20
N LEU A 482 27.76 0.82 -33.98
CA LEU A 482 28.00 -0.61 -34.12
C LEU A 482 27.28 -1.13 -35.37
N GLU A 483 28.04 -1.55 -36.38
CA GLU A 483 27.51 -2.01 -37.67
C GLU A 483 27.89 -3.47 -37.93
N SER A 484 26.91 -4.33 -38.18
CA SER A 484 27.14 -5.72 -38.56
C SER A 484 26.32 -6.11 -39.79
N THR A 485 26.85 -6.98 -40.64
CA THR A 485 26.07 -7.65 -41.70
C THR A 485 24.91 -8.49 -41.16
N TYR A 486 25.00 -8.94 -39.90
CA TYR A 486 23.99 -9.76 -39.24
C TYR A 486 23.44 -9.14 -37.96
N ILE A 487 24.16 -9.18 -36.84
CA ILE A 487 23.68 -8.66 -35.55
C ILE A 487 24.73 -7.75 -34.92
N ALA A 488 24.38 -6.52 -34.52
CA ALA A 488 25.37 -5.63 -33.90
C ALA A 488 25.80 -6.15 -32.52
N VAL A 489 24.84 -6.43 -31.62
CA VAL A 489 25.14 -6.98 -30.29
C VAL A 489 24.35 -8.26 -30.03
N ARG A 490 25.05 -9.31 -29.61
CA ARG A 490 24.46 -10.58 -29.19
C ARG A 490 24.78 -10.87 -27.74
N VAL A 491 23.75 -11.18 -26.96
CA VAL A 491 23.84 -11.74 -25.62
C VAL A 491 23.50 -13.23 -25.67
N PHE A 492 24.47 -14.08 -25.32
CA PHE A 492 24.33 -15.53 -25.33
C PHE A 492 24.31 -16.06 -23.89
N ASN A 493 23.12 -16.41 -23.39
CA ASN A 493 22.90 -16.82 -22.01
C ASN A 493 22.95 -18.35 -21.86
N SER A 494 23.96 -18.84 -21.13
CA SER A 494 24.15 -20.29 -20.91
C SER A 494 24.25 -20.72 -19.44
N GLY A 495 24.01 -19.81 -18.48
CA GLY A 495 24.15 -20.04 -17.03
C GLY A 495 23.20 -19.19 -16.15
N ASN A 496 23.56 -19.00 -14.87
CA ASN A 496 22.80 -18.22 -13.88
C ASN A 496 23.34 -16.79 -13.67
N ASP A 497 24.43 -16.43 -14.34
CA ASP A 497 25.17 -15.18 -14.11
C ASP A 497 24.54 -13.98 -14.86
N MET A 498 24.75 -12.77 -14.32
CA MET A 498 24.19 -11.52 -14.84
C MET A 498 24.97 -11.00 -16.05
N ASN A 499 24.29 -10.51 -17.09
CA ASN A 499 24.93 -9.72 -18.15
C ASN A 499 24.50 -8.25 -17.98
N ASN A 500 25.48 -7.34 -17.96
CA ASN A 500 25.23 -5.90 -17.86
C ASN A 500 25.46 -5.25 -19.22
N VAL A 501 24.43 -4.64 -19.80
CA VAL A 501 24.54 -3.96 -21.09
C VAL A 501 23.93 -2.56 -21.00
N THR A 502 24.78 -1.55 -21.16
CA THR A 502 24.40 -0.13 -21.21
C THR A 502 24.81 0.44 -22.56
N ILE A 503 23.87 1.03 -23.29
CA ILE A 503 24.17 1.72 -24.56
C ILE A 503 23.47 3.08 -24.55
N LYS A 504 24.19 4.15 -24.86
CA LYS A 504 23.70 5.53 -24.84
C LYS A 504 24.19 6.32 -26.04
N ASN A 505 23.36 7.22 -26.56
CA ASN A 505 23.69 8.14 -27.66
C ASN A 505 24.34 7.45 -28.89
N SER A 506 23.98 6.18 -29.15
CA SER A 506 24.72 5.32 -30.09
C SER A 506 23.82 4.78 -31.20
N THR A 507 24.42 4.37 -32.31
CA THR A 507 23.71 3.80 -33.48
C THR A 507 24.04 2.32 -33.63
N LEU A 508 23.03 1.44 -33.68
CA LEU A 508 23.20 0.01 -33.96
C LEU A 508 22.61 -0.32 -35.33
N LYS A 509 23.41 -0.96 -36.19
CA LYS A 509 23.04 -1.32 -37.57
C LYS A 509 23.23 -2.82 -37.83
N GLY A 510 22.24 -3.45 -38.46
CA GLY A 510 22.41 -4.81 -39.02
C GLY A 510 21.14 -5.45 -39.56
N LYS A 511 21.12 -6.76 -39.77
CA LYS A 511 19.87 -7.49 -40.03
C LYS A 511 18.97 -7.42 -38.78
N TYR A 512 19.57 -7.61 -37.61
CA TYR A 512 19.01 -7.23 -36.31
C TYR A 512 20.01 -6.33 -35.59
N CYS A 513 19.54 -5.41 -34.76
CA CYS A 513 20.43 -4.57 -33.97
C CYS A 513 20.88 -5.31 -32.69
N PHE A 514 19.97 -6.05 -32.07
CA PHE A 514 20.21 -6.71 -30.79
C PHE A 514 19.60 -8.10 -30.74
N TRP A 515 20.28 -9.07 -30.14
CA TRP A 515 19.73 -10.42 -29.94
C TRP A 515 20.05 -10.97 -28.56
N VAL A 516 18.99 -11.36 -27.83
CA VAL A 516 19.10 -12.15 -26.59
C VAL A 516 18.74 -13.60 -26.90
N HIS A 517 19.69 -14.49 -26.68
CA HIS A 517 19.53 -15.92 -26.88
C HIS A 517 19.59 -16.64 -25.52
N ASN A 518 18.48 -17.26 -25.13
CA ASN A 518 18.40 -18.17 -23.97
C ASN A 518 18.20 -19.61 -24.43
N TYR A 519 18.87 -20.57 -23.79
CA TYR A 519 18.65 -21.99 -24.06
C TYR A 519 17.24 -22.44 -23.65
N THR A 520 16.57 -23.19 -24.53
CA THR A 520 15.22 -23.74 -24.30
C THR A 520 15.27 -25.25 -24.08
N LYS A 521 14.15 -25.84 -23.61
CA LYS A 521 13.99 -27.29 -23.41
C LYS A 521 14.28 -28.11 -24.68
N GLU A 522 14.02 -27.55 -25.86
CA GLU A 522 14.23 -28.21 -27.15
C GLU A 522 15.73 -28.37 -27.50
N ASP A 523 16.60 -27.51 -26.93
CA ASP A 523 18.03 -27.49 -27.25
C ASP A 523 18.85 -28.56 -26.50
N PHE A 524 18.32 -29.14 -25.39
CA PHE A 524 19.05 -30.12 -24.55
C PHE A 524 18.28 -31.41 -24.20
N GLY A 525 17.04 -31.58 -24.67
CA GLY A 525 16.31 -32.84 -24.57
C GLY A 525 15.92 -33.31 -23.16
N THR A 526 16.12 -32.51 -22.09
CA THR A 526 15.69 -32.85 -20.71
C THR A 526 15.22 -31.63 -19.91
N GLU A 527 14.24 -31.85 -19.04
CA GLU A 527 13.53 -30.82 -18.24
C GLU A 527 14.38 -30.25 -17.09
N GLU A 528 15.29 -31.05 -16.55
CA GLU A 528 16.16 -30.70 -15.42
C GLU A 528 17.24 -29.66 -15.78
N LYS A 529 17.66 -29.62 -17.05
CA LYS A 529 18.55 -28.56 -17.57
C LYS A 529 17.78 -27.29 -17.93
N ALA A 530 16.56 -27.39 -18.46
CA ALA A 530 15.74 -26.23 -18.82
C ALA A 530 15.37 -25.32 -17.63
N LEU A 531 15.31 -25.88 -16.41
CA LEU A 531 15.03 -25.14 -15.18
C LEU A 531 16.26 -24.44 -14.56
N ALA A 532 17.47 -24.71 -15.05
CA ALA A 532 18.74 -24.20 -14.51
C ALA A 532 19.27 -22.92 -15.20
N HIS A 533 18.45 -22.24 -16.03
CA HIS A 533 18.92 -21.18 -16.94
C HIS A 533 18.08 -19.90 -16.88
N GLN A 534 17.84 -19.36 -15.66
CA GLN A 534 17.16 -18.07 -15.44
C GLN A 534 18.16 -16.90 -15.37
N ALA A 535 18.97 -16.70 -16.42
CA ALA A 535 19.92 -15.59 -16.44
C ALA A 535 19.19 -14.23 -16.40
N LEU A 536 19.63 -13.34 -15.50
CA LEU A 536 19.16 -11.96 -15.38
C LEU A 536 19.94 -11.08 -16.36
N LEU A 537 19.24 -10.40 -17.26
CA LEU A 537 19.82 -9.38 -18.13
C LEU A 537 19.52 -8.00 -17.54
N ASN A 538 20.56 -7.25 -17.17
CA ASN A 538 20.44 -5.84 -16.80
C ASN A 538 20.67 -4.98 -18.06
N PHE A 539 19.63 -4.27 -18.50
CA PHE A 539 19.54 -3.75 -19.86
C PHE A 539 19.10 -2.30 -19.93
N ASP A 540 19.97 -1.43 -20.41
CA ASP A 540 19.67 -0.01 -20.65
C ASP A 540 20.08 0.40 -22.08
N ILE A 541 19.30 -0.05 -23.09
CA ILE A 541 19.51 0.36 -24.49
C ILE A 541 18.30 1.04 -25.13
N PHE A 542 17.12 0.95 -24.51
CA PHE A 542 15.89 1.58 -25.00
C PHE A 542 15.55 2.88 -24.26
N ASN A 543 16.58 3.55 -23.73
CA ASN A 543 16.50 4.84 -23.02
C ASN A 543 16.15 6.06 -23.91
N GLY A 544 15.78 5.84 -25.19
CA GLY A 544 15.43 6.91 -26.12
C GLY A 544 16.62 7.71 -26.68
N THR A 545 17.86 7.40 -26.29
CA THR A 545 19.05 8.10 -26.80
C THR A 545 19.71 7.40 -27.99
N ASN A 546 19.36 6.13 -28.26
CA ASN A 546 19.99 5.31 -29.30
C ASN A 546 19.19 5.29 -30.61
N THR A 547 19.89 5.09 -31.72
CA THR A 547 19.33 4.90 -33.06
C THR A 547 19.48 3.44 -33.50
N PHE A 548 18.42 2.84 -34.04
CA PHE A 548 18.42 1.46 -34.51
C PHE A 548 18.10 1.40 -36.00
N GLU A 549 19.00 0.83 -36.80
CA GLU A 549 18.81 0.63 -38.25
C GLU A 549 18.84 -0.88 -38.57
N PHE A 550 17.71 -1.44 -39.00
CA PHE A 550 17.59 -2.88 -39.24
C PHE A 550 16.84 -3.23 -40.53
N THR A 551 17.13 -4.41 -41.07
CA THR A 551 16.55 -4.89 -42.35
C THR A 551 15.79 -6.23 -42.23
N ASN A 552 15.50 -6.68 -41.01
CA ASN A 552 14.73 -7.92 -40.81
C ASN A 552 13.25 -7.79 -41.19
N SER A 553 12.62 -8.95 -41.42
CA SER A 553 11.19 -9.08 -41.77
C SER A 553 10.24 -8.97 -40.58
N TYR A 554 10.74 -8.90 -39.34
CA TYR A 554 9.92 -8.85 -38.11
C TYR A 554 9.55 -7.42 -37.70
N GLY A 555 10.18 -6.41 -38.29
CA GLY A 555 9.88 -5.01 -38.00
C GLY A 555 10.35 -4.53 -36.62
N ALA A 556 11.28 -5.23 -35.97
CA ALA A 556 11.81 -4.88 -34.65
C ALA A 556 13.35 -4.85 -34.63
N ALA A 557 13.93 -3.95 -33.84
CA ALA A 557 15.38 -3.84 -33.67
C ALA A 557 15.99 -4.98 -32.87
N ALA A 558 15.21 -5.61 -31.97
CA ALA A 558 15.66 -6.65 -31.06
C ALA A 558 14.92 -7.97 -31.25
N LEU A 559 15.66 -9.07 -31.12
CA LEU A 559 15.16 -10.45 -31.17
C LEU A 559 15.34 -11.14 -29.80
N TYR A 560 14.34 -11.90 -29.34
CA TYR A 560 14.43 -12.75 -28.16
C TYR A 560 14.16 -14.22 -28.53
N GLY A 561 15.16 -15.08 -28.32
CA GLY A 561 15.12 -16.47 -28.83
C GLY A 561 15.15 -16.52 -30.36
N PHE A 562 14.47 -17.49 -30.96
CA PHE A 562 14.47 -17.70 -32.42
C PHE A 562 13.21 -17.22 -33.15
N THR A 563 12.10 -16.94 -32.44
CA THR A 563 10.78 -16.80 -33.06
C THR A 563 9.96 -15.57 -32.65
N ASN A 564 10.30 -14.87 -31.57
CA ASN A 564 9.48 -13.78 -31.03
C ASN A 564 10.22 -12.44 -30.97
N SER A 565 9.63 -11.40 -31.55
CA SER A 565 9.98 -9.99 -31.29
C SER A 565 9.35 -9.53 -29.98
N ILE A 566 10.09 -8.90 -29.08
CA ILE A 566 9.58 -8.34 -27.82
C ILE A 566 9.96 -6.86 -27.73
N TYR A 567 9.00 -6.04 -27.32
CA TYR A 567 9.22 -4.64 -26.94
C TYR A 567 9.27 -4.54 -25.42
N PHE A 568 10.15 -3.70 -24.87
CA PHE A 568 10.20 -3.39 -23.44
C PHE A 568 9.89 -1.91 -23.25
N ALA A 569 9.16 -1.58 -22.18
CA ALA A 569 8.92 -0.21 -21.78
C ALA A 569 10.22 0.37 -21.16
N ALA A 570 10.30 1.70 -21.05
CA ALA A 570 11.49 2.40 -20.53
C ALA A 570 11.86 2.02 -19.09
N ASP A 571 10.92 1.42 -18.34
CA ASP A 571 11.09 0.92 -16.98
C ASP A 571 11.54 -0.56 -16.92
N GLY A 572 11.83 -1.17 -18.07
CA GLY A 572 12.27 -2.56 -18.17
C GLY A 572 11.14 -3.60 -18.20
N ASN A 573 9.87 -3.19 -18.09
CA ASN A 573 8.75 -4.12 -18.17
C ASN A 573 8.52 -4.61 -19.60
N GLN A 574 8.18 -5.90 -19.77
CA GLN A 574 7.87 -6.44 -21.10
C GLN A 574 6.55 -5.86 -21.60
N ILE A 575 6.55 -5.19 -22.76
CA ILE A 575 5.32 -4.79 -23.43
C ILE A 575 4.73 -6.03 -24.10
N VAL A 576 3.58 -6.49 -23.58
CA VAL A 576 2.86 -7.66 -24.09
C VAL A 576 1.91 -7.24 -25.21
N ALA A 577 1.24 -6.11 -25.05
CA ALA A 577 0.33 -5.52 -26.01
C ALA A 577 0.15 -4.02 -25.70
N ASP A 578 -0.55 -3.30 -26.57
CA ASP A 578 -0.85 -1.90 -26.31
C ASP A 578 -1.65 -1.74 -25.01
N GLY A 579 -1.06 -1.09 -24.00
CA GLY A 579 -1.68 -0.93 -22.68
C GLY A 579 -1.51 -2.12 -21.73
N VAL A 580 -0.63 -3.08 -22.06
CA VAL A 580 -0.32 -4.24 -21.23
C VAL A 580 1.19 -4.38 -21.11
N VAL A 581 1.68 -4.33 -19.88
CA VAL A 581 3.06 -4.68 -19.57
C VAL A 581 3.10 -5.86 -18.61
N MET A 582 4.18 -6.64 -18.63
CA MET A 582 4.41 -7.73 -17.68
C MET A 582 5.65 -7.40 -16.85
N ASN A 583 5.50 -7.46 -15.52
CA ASN A 583 6.58 -7.17 -14.58
C ASN A 583 7.53 -8.38 -14.40
N ALA A 584 8.59 -8.18 -13.63
CA ALA A 584 9.60 -9.20 -13.33
C ALA A 584 9.01 -10.43 -12.62
N GLU A 585 7.91 -10.27 -11.87
CA GLU A 585 7.18 -11.33 -11.20
C GLU A 585 6.25 -12.13 -12.13
N GLY A 586 6.12 -11.73 -13.40
CA GLY A 586 5.25 -12.37 -14.38
C GLY A 586 3.76 -12.03 -14.22
N GLU A 587 3.44 -10.90 -13.58
CA GLU A 587 2.10 -10.34 -13.46
C GLU A 587 1.80 -9.38 -14.62
N TYR A 588 0.57 -9.42 -15.13
CA TYR A 588 0.14 -8.54 -16.23
C TYR A 588 -0.46 -7.25 -15.67
N LEU A 589 0.13 -6.11 -16.02
CA LEU A 589 -0.29 -4.78 -15.62
C LEU A 589 -1.06 -4.11 -16.77
N ILE A 590 -2.36 -3.86 -16.55
CA ILE A 590 -3.22 -3.13 -17.47
C ILE A 590 -3.10 -1.64 -17.16
N THR A 591 -2.49 -0.89 -18.09
CA THR A 591 -2.15 0.53 -17.91
C THR A 591 -3.15 1.47 -18.57
N LYS A 592 -3.95 0.98 -19.52
CA LYS A 592 -5.01 1.75 -20.20
C LYS A 592 -6.05 0.82 -20.83
N MET A 593 -7.14 1.42 -21.33
CA MET A 593 -8.29 0.70 -21.90
C MET A 593 -7.96 -0.28 -23.04
N SER A 594 -6.98 0.02 -23.89
CA SER A 594 -6.54 -0.92 -24.94
C SER A 594 -6.04 -2.25 -24.36
N GLY A 595 -5.41 -2.21 -23.18
CA GLY A 595 -4.98 -3.41 -22.47
C GLY A 595 -6.15 -4.20 -21.90
N MET A 596 -7.24 -3.53 -21.54
CA MET A 596 -8.47 -4.20 -21.16
C MET A 596 -9.11 -4.95 -22.34
N SER A 597 -9.10 -4.35 -23.54
CA SER A 597 -9.52 -5.04 -24.76
C SER A 597 -8.64 -6.26 -25.08
N TRP A 598 -7.33 -6.14 -24.86
CA TRP A 598 -6.42 -7.28 -24.96
C TRP A 598 -6.79 -8.40 -23.97
N PHE A 599 -7.02 -8.06 -22.69
CA PHE A 599 -7.36 -9.05 -21.67
C PHE A 599 -8.64 -9.82 -22.03
N ALA A 600 -9.68 -9.10 -22.46
CA ALA A 600 -10.91 -9.74 -22.93
C ALA A 600 -10.69 -10.67 -24.14
N ASN A 601 -9.82 -10.29 -25.08
CA ASN A 601 -9.49 -11.09 -26.27
C ASN A 601 -8.70 -12.36 -25.90
N GLU A 602 -7.71 -12.23 -25.02
CA GLU A 602 -6.93 -13.37 -24.52
C GLU A 602 -7.82 -14.45 -23.90
N VAL A 603 -8.77 -14.03 -23.06
CA VAL A 603 -9.72 -14.97 -22.45
C VAL A 603 -10.69 -15.50 -23.50
N ASN A 604 -11.43 -14.62 -24.19
CA ASN A 604 -12.59 -15.04 -24.99
C ASN A 604 -12.23 -15.68 -26.33
N VAL A 605 -11.14 -15.24 -26.98
CA VAL A 605 -10.75 -15.66 -28.33
C VAL A 605 -9.59 -16.66 -28.26
N ILE A 606 -8.52 -16.30 -27.55
CA ILE A 606 -7.31 -17.14 -27.45
C ILE A 606 -7.51 -18.29 -26.45
N LYS A 607 -8.52 -18.20 -25.57
CA LYS A 607 -8.85 -19.20 -24.54
C LYS A 607 -7.74 -19.36 -23.50
N ASN A 608 -7.00 -18.28 -23.26
CA ASN A 608 -6.04 -18.20 -22.17
C ASN A 608 -6.81 -18.01 -20.85
N THR A 609 -6.82 -19.03 -20.00
CA THR A 609 -7.58 -19.01 -18.74
C THR A 609 -6.90 -18.18 -17.65
N PHE A 610 -5.62 -17.84 -17.80
CA PHE A 610 -4.79 -17.20 -16.77
C PHE A 610 -4.74 -17.99 -15.44
N ALA A 611 -4.95 -19.31 -15.45
CA ALA A 611 -4.86 -20.13 -14.25
C ALA A 611 -3.51 -19.95 -13.54
N GLY A 612 -3.53 -19.57 -12.25
CA GLY A 612 -2.33 -19.31 -11.45
C GLY A 612 -1.57 -18.03 -11.81
N LYS A 613 -2.13 -17.16 -12.67
CA LYS A 613 -1.58 -15.86 -13.05
C LYS A 613 -2.38 -14.71 -12.44
N THR A 614 -1.74 -13.55 -12.33
CA THR A 614 -2.34 -12.33 -11.80
C THR A 614 -2.43 -11.25 -12.89
N ILE A 615 -3.62 -10.70 -13.07
CA ILE A 615 -3.89 -9.48 -13.84
C ILE A 615 -4.11 -8.34 -12.83
N LYS A 616 -3.36 -7.26 -12.96
CA LYS A 616 -3.42 -6.08 -12.09
C LYS A 616 -3.82 -4.84 -12.88
N LEU A 617 -4.62 -3.97 -12.28
CA LEU A 617 -4.79 -2.61 -12.79
C LEU A 617 -3.63 -1.74 -12.32
N ALA A 618 -3.02 -0.99 -13.24
CA ALA A 618 -2.03 0.04 -12.94
C ALA A 618 -2.60 1.46 -13.06
N ALA A 619 -3.86 1.59 -13.46
CA ALA A 619 -4.59 2.84 -13.57
C ALA A 619 -6.10 2.60 -13.45
N ALA A 620 -6.87 3.67 -13.18
CA ALA A 620 -8.33 3.64 -13.28
C ALA A 620 -8.77 3.40 -14.74
N MET A 621 -9.90 2.72 -14.91
CA MET A 621 -10.46 2.38 -16.21
C MET A 621 -11.81 3.06 -16.39
N ASP A 622 -12.08 3.61 -17.58
CA ASP A 622 -13.38 4.14 -17.94
C ASP A 622 -13.91 3.39 -19.15
N LEU A 623 -15.02 2.68 -18.96
CA LEU A 623 -15.68 1.92 -20.03
C LEU A 623 -16.55 2.83 -20.92
N ASN A 624 -16.56 4.15 -20.67
CA ASN A 624 -17.19 5.19 -21.48
C ASN A 624 -18.69 4.99 -21.75
N ASN A 625 -19.40 4.23 -20.89
CA ASN A 625 -20.76 3.77 -21.15
C ASN A 625 -20.93 3.03 -22.49
N GLU A 626 -19.86 2.44 -23.01
CA GLU A 626 -19.90 1.55 -24.16
C GLU A 626 -20.43 0.19 -23.73
N ASN A 627 -21.10 -0.50 -24.66
CA ASN A 627 -21.66 -1.82 -24.35
C ASN A 627 -20.53 -2.83 -24.10
N TRP A 628 -20.39 -3.27 -22.86
CA TRP A 628 -19.30 -4.11 -22.42
C TRP A 628 -19.47 -5.56 -22.89
N THR A 629 -18.39 -6.12 -23.42
CA THR A 629 -18.31 -7.57 -23.71
C THR A 629 -17.68 -8.26 -22.51
N ALA A 630 -18.43 -9.15 -21.89
CA ALA A 630 -18.02 -9.85 -20.68
C ALA A 630 -16.72 -10.65 -20.87
N ILE A 631 -15.86 -10.67 -19.86
CA ILE A 631 -14.63 -11.47 -19.86
C ILE A 631 -14.95 -12.88 -19.38
N GLY A 632 -14.78 -13.85 -20.26
CA GLY A 632 -14.97 -15.26 -20.01
C GLY A 632 -16.34 -15.81 -20.38
N THR A 633 -16.34 -17.01 -20.94
CA THR A 633 -17.53 -17.84 -21.23
C THR A 633 -17.37 -19.22 -20.59
N PRO A 634 -18.40 -20.08 -20.57
CA PRO A 634 -18.25 -21.47 -20.09
C PRO A 634 -17.12 -22.23 -20.79
N GLU A 635 -16.93 -22.01 -22.09
CA GLU A 635 -15.90 -22.65 -22.94
C GLU A 635 -14.53 -21.98 -22.82
N ALA A 636 -14.50 -20.74 -22.34
CA ALA A 636 -13.32 -19.88 -22.26
C ALA A 636 -13.33 -19.11 -20.93
N ASN A 637 -13.15 -19.81 -19.82
CA ASN A 637 -13.32 -19.26 -18.47
C ASN A 637 -12.08 -18.52 -17.98
N PHE A 638 -12.29 -17.48 -17.15
CA PHE A 638 -11.21 -16.85 -16.39
C PHE A 638 -10.95 -17.64 -15.10
N CYS A 639 -9.71 -18.09 -14.90
CA CYS A 639 -9.24 -18.88 -13.75
C CYS A 639 -8.10 -18.22 -12.97
N GLY A 640 -7.79 -16.95 -13.26
CA GLY A 640 -6.70 -16.21 -12.64
C GLY A 640 -7.11 -15.41 -11.41
N THR A 641 -6.17 -14.56 -10.96
CA THR A 641 -6.45 -13.49 -10.00
C THR A 641 -6.57 -12.16 -10.73
N PHE A 642 -7.69 -11.48 -10.58
CA PHE A 642 -7.85 -10.08 -10.98
C PHE A 642 -7.76 -9.20 -9.73
N ASP A 643 -6.71 -8.39 -9.67
CA ASP A 643 -6.46 -7.48 -8.56
C ASP A 643 -6.55 -6.03 -9.06
N GLY A 644 -7.63 -5.35 -8.71
CA GLY A 644 -7.85 -3.97 -9.11
C GLY A 644 -6.89 -2.98 -8.46
N CYS A 645 -6.09 -3.39 -7.46
CA CYS A 645 -5.17 -2.51 -6.72
C CYS A 645 -5.86 -1.22 -6.22
N ASP A 646 -7.11 -1.34 -5.77
CA ASP A 646 -8.03 -0.28 -5.34
C ASP A 646 -8.40 0.76 -6.41
N TYR A 647 -8.01 0.53 -7.67
CA TYR A 647 -8.45 1.36 -8.79
C TYR A 647 -9.93 1.20 -9.10
N THR A 648 -10.50 2.27 -9.68
CA THR A 648 -11.90 2.32 -10.08
C THR A 648 -12.07 1.96 -11.54
N ILE A 649 -13.04 1.09 -11.84
CA ILE A 649 -13.59 0.84 -13.18
C ILE A 649 -14.92 1.59 -13.26
N LYS A 650 -15.03 2.54 -14.17
CA LYS A 650 -16.17 3.45 -14.29
C LYS A 650 -17.09 3.08 -15.46
N ASN A 651 -18.36 3.43 -15.30
CA ASN A 651 -19.34 3.52 -16.38
C ASN A 651 -19.55 2.18 -17.10
N LEU A 652 -19.65 1.09 -16.34
CA LEU A 652 -19.95 -0.24 -16.88
C LEU A 652 -21.37 -0.26 -17.41
N LYS A 653 -21.51 -0.45 -18.73
CA LYS A 653 -22.80 -0.62 -19.39
C LYS A 653 -22.91 -2.00 -20.01
N ILE A 654 -23.98 -2.72 -19.70
CA ILE A 654 -24.34 -3.97 -20.39
C ILE A 654 -25.78 -3.83 -20.86
N LEU A 655 -25.95 -3.73 -22.17
CA LEU A 655 -27.23 -3.65 -22.85
C LEU A 655 -27.39 -4.88 -23.74
N VAL A 656 -28.41 -5.67 -23.47
CA VAL A 656 -28.82 -6.80 -24.31
C VAL A 656 -30.26 -6.54 -24.76
N SER A 657 -30.43 -6.26 -26.05
CA SER A 657 -31.74 -6.11 -26.70
C SER A 657 -32.32 -7.48 -27.08
N GLU A 658 -33.64 -7.60 -27.14
CA GLU A 658 -34.38 -8.83 -27.51
C GLU A 658 -33.71 -9.57 -28.68
N GLY A 659 -33.19 -10.76 -28.40
CA GLY A 659 -32.40 -11.55 -29.34
C GLY A 659 -32.14 -12.95 -28.78
N LYS A 660 -32.39 -13.97 -29.61
CA LYS A 660 -32.28 -15.38 -29.27
C LYS A 660 -30.82 -15.83 -29.24
N GLU A 661 -30.10 -15.55 -28.16
CA GLU A 661 -28.78 -16.17 -27.97
C GLU A 661 -28.73 -16.98 -26.67
N ASP A 662 -27.84 -17.98 -26.70
CA ASP A 662 -27.60 -18.99 -25.67
C ASP A 662 -27.42 -18.39 -24.26
N LYS A 663 -27.41 -19.26 -23.24
CA LYS A 663 -27.26 -18.93 -21.80
C LYS A 663 -26.46 -17.64 -21.55
N ALA A 664 -27.14 -16.60 -21.05
CA ALA A 664 -26.49 -15.31 -20.80
C ALA A 664 -25.67 -15.34 -19.51
N TYR A 665 -24.36 -15.11 -19.63
CA TYR A 665 -23.43 -14.90 -18.51
C TYR A 665 -22.87 -13.49 -18.59
N LEU A 666 -23.52 -12.56 -17.89
CA LEU A 666 -23.33 -11.14 -18.06
C LEU A 666 -22.71 -10.49 -16.82
N GLY A 667 -21.64 -9.75 -17.05
CA GLY A 667 -20.91 -8.99 -16.04
C GLY A 667 -19.62 -8.44 -16.60
N PHE A 668 -18.83 -7.77 -15.76
CA PHE A 668 -17.45 -7.45 -16.13
C PHE A 668 -16.70 -8.74 -16.49
N PHE A 669 -16.80 -9.74 -15.61
CA PHE A 669 -16.55 -11.14 -15.93
C PHE A 669 -17.85 -11.84 -16.29
N GLY A 670 -17.92 -12.52 -17.43
CA GLY A 670 -19.07 -13.36 -17.77
C GLY A 670 -19.03 -14.65 -16.98
N TYR A 671 -17.90 -15.35 -17.05
CA TYR A 671 -17.70 -16.65 -16.41
C TYR A 671 -16.31 -16.76 -15.78
N ALA A 672 -16.28 -16.72 -14.44
CA ALA A 672 -15.07 -16.90 -13.64
C ALA A 672 -15.14 -18.23 -12.87
N LYS A 673 -14.05 -19.01 -12.89
CA LYS A 673 -13.98 -20.35 -12.29
C LYS A 673 -12.66 -20.54 -11.56
N ASN A 674 -12.70 -20.95 -10.29
CA ASN A 674 -11.50 -20.99 -9.45
C ASN A 674 -10.73 -19.66 -9.41
N ALA A 675 -11.47 -18.54 -9.52
CA ALA A 675 -10.89 -17.22 -9.71
C ALA A 675 -10.94 -16.41 -8.42
N THR A 676 -10.01 -15.46 -8.29
CA THR A 676 -10.05 -14.43 -7.23
C THR A 676 -10.21 -13.07 -7.87
N ILE A 677 -11.24 -12.32 -7.48
CA ILE A 677 -11.46 -10.94 -7.92
C ILE A 677 -11.40 -10.07 -6.66
N LYS A 678 -10.43 -9.15 -6.60
CA LYS A 678 -10.20 -8.37 -5.38
C LYS A 678 -9.76 -6.94 -5.60
N ASN A 679 -9.90 -6.14 -4.53
CA ASN A 679 -9.39 -4.76 -4.42
C ASN A 679 -9.80 -3.90 -5.62
N VAL A 680 -11.09 -3.86 -5.95
CA VAL A 680 -11.59 -3.11 -7.11
C VAL A 680 -12.87 -2.37 -6.77
N VAL A 681 -12.99 -1.15 -7.30
CA VAL A 681 -14.21 -0.35 -7.20
C VAL A 681 -14.89 -0.28 -8.57
N PHE A 682 -16.16 -0.66 -8.64
CA PHE A 682 -17.02 -0.39 -9.80
C PHE A 682 -17.86 0.85 -9.51
N GLU A 683 -17.74 1.89 -10.33
CA GLU A 683 -18.47 3.15 -10.16
C GLU A 683 -19.38 3.40 -11.36
N ASN A 684 -20.67 3.63 -11.11
CA ASN A 684 -21.73 3.80 -12.11
C ASN A 684 -21.91 2.55 -12.99
N VAL A 685 -22.93 1.76 -12.66
CA VAL A 685 -23.27 0.50 -13.32
C VAL A 685 -24.66 0.63 -13.93
N ASP A 686 -24.77 0.37 -15.24
CA ASP A 686 -26.03 0.33 -15.97
C ASP A 686 -26.15 -0.99 -16.75
N ILE A 687 -26.86 -1.95 -16.16
CA ILE A 687 -27.13 -3.25 -16.75
C ILE A 687 -28.61 -3.32 -17.08
N ASN A 688 -28.93 -3.42 -18.37
CA ASN A 688 -30.29 -3.55 -18.87
C ASN A 688 -30.38 -4.72 -19.84
N VAL A 689 -31.09 -5.76 -19.42
CA VAL A 689 -31.24 -7.01 -20.16
C VAL A 689 -32.73 -7.20 -20.47
N ALA A 690 -33.10 -6.92 -21.71
CA ALA A 690 -34.44 -7.11 -22.22
C ALA A 690 -34.62 -8.56 -22.69
N CYS A 691 -35.66 -9.22 -22.17
CA CYS A 691 -36.27 -10.48 -22.60
C CYS A 691 -35.38 -11.39 -23.45
N LEU A 692 -34.76 -12.38 -22.79
CA LEU A 692 -34.25 -13.57 -23.48
C LEU A 692 -35.37 -14.60 -23.51
N ASP A 693 -35.81 -14.99 -24.70
CA ASP A 693 -36.67 -16.16 -24.98
C ASP A 693 -35.85 -17.43 -24.72
N ILE A 694 -35.39 -17.62 -23.48
CA ILE A 694 -34.60 -18.78 -23.07
C ILE A 694 -35.44 -19.70 -22.20
N ASP A 695 -35.71 -20.88 -22.75
CA ASP A 695 -36.19 -22.09 -22.08
C ASP A 695 -35.16 -22.63 -21.03
N HIS A 696 -34.24 -21.79 -20.55
CA HIS A 696 -33.03 -22.20 -19.83
C HIS A 696 -32.91 -21.58 -18.45
N SER A 697 -32.72 -22.46 -17.49
CA SER A 697 -32.56 -22.26 -16.05
C SER A 697 -31.28 -21.53 -15.59
N GLN A 698 -30.60 -20.76 -16.44
CA GLN A 698 -29.17 -20.43 -16.26
C GLN A 698 -28.73 -19.01 -16.71
N GLY A 699 -29.62 -18.03 -16.85
CA GLY A 699 -29.17 -16.64 -17.07
C GLY A 699 -28.51 -16.10 -15.81
N HIS A 700 -27.19 -15.84 -15.82
CA HIS A 700 -26.44 -15.31 -14.67
C HIS A 700 -25.98 -13.88 -14.95
N ILE A 701 -26.42 -12.93 -14.11
CA ILE A 701 -26.17 -11.51 -14.32
C ILE A 701 -25.65 -10.89 -13.03
N GLY A 702 -24.47 -10.27 -13.10
CA GLY A 702 -23.89 -9.48 -12.01
C GLY A 702 -22.83 -8.53 -12.54
N ALA A 703 -22.75 -7.30 -12.03
CA ALA A 703 -21.81 -6.29 -12.54
C ALA A 703 -20.35 -6.72 -12.42
N VAL A 704 -19.99 -7.44 -11.35
CA VAL A 704 -18.63 -7.95 -11.16
C VAL A 704 -18.48 -9.27 -11.91
N ALA A 705 -19.40 -10.21 -11.70
CA ALA A 705 -19.39 -11.50 -12.37
C ALA A 705 -20.81 -11.97 -12.74
N GLY A 706 -20.99 -12.49 -13.96
CA GLY A 706 -22.16 -13.30 -14.28
C GLY A 706 -22.14 -14.57 -13.44
N SER A 707 -21.16 -15.44 -13.70
CA SER A 707 -21.00 -16.74 -13.01
C SER A 707 -19.73 -16.83 -12.17
N LEU A 708 -19.85 -17.43 -10.98
CA LEU A 708 -18.74 -17.78 -10.08
C LEU A 708 -18.71 -19.29 -9.79
N GLU A 709 -17.90 -20.03 -10.52
CA GLU A 709 -17.89 -21.50 -10.47
C GLU A 709 -16.62 -22.04 -9.80
N GLY A 710 -16.62 -23.33 -9.43
CA GLY A 710 -15.48 -23.94 -8.72
C GLY A 710 -15.30 -23.35 -7.32
N THR A 711 -14.06 -23.09 -6.90
CA THR A 711 -13.75 -22.39 -5.63
C THR A 711 -13.32 -20.96 -5.93
N SER A 712 -14.27 -20.02 -5.91
CA SER A 712 -14.03 -18.63 -6.31
C SER A 712 -14.21 -17.64 -5.16
N THR A 713 -13.52 -16.50 -5.23
CA THR A 713 -13.50 -15.49 -4.17
C THR A 713 -13.74 -14.10 -4.75
N ILE A 714 -14.61 -13.33 -4.10
CA ILE A 714 -14.71 -11.86 -4.27
C ILE A 714 -14.34 -11.21 -2.94
N GLU A 715 -13.31 -10.38 -2.93
CA GLU A 715 -12.78 -9.78 -1.71
C GLU A 715 -12.49 -8.29 -1.88
N ASN A 716 -12.87 -7.45 -0.92
CA ASN A 716 -12.60 -6.00 -0.95
C ASN A 716 -13.11 -5.34 -2.24
N VAL A 717 -14.34 -5.66 -2.63
CA VAL A 717 -14.99 -5.11 -3.83
C VAL A 717 -16.11 -4.16 -3.43
N THR A 718 -16.11 -2.96 -4.01
CA THR A 718 -17.19 -1.97 -3.80
C THR A 718 -17.86 -1.64 -5.13
N VAL A 719 -19.19 -1.75 -5.20
CA VAL A 719 -20.00 -1.21 -6.30
C VAL A 719 -20.70 0.04 -5.81
N LYS A 720 -20.45 1.20 -6.42
CA LYS A 720 -20.94 2.50 -5.92
C LYS A 720 -21.47 3.43 -7.02
N GLY A 721 -22.10 4.52 -6.60
CA GLY A 721 -22.61 5.56 -7.49
C GLY A 721 -24.00 5.21 -8.02
N ASP A 722 -24.27 5.53 -9.28
CA ASP A 722 -25.56 5.22 -9.91
C ASP A 722 -25.58 3.74 -10.33
N VAL A 723 -26.29 2.90 -9.57
CA VAL A 723 -26.33 1.44 -9.81
C VAL A 723 -27.73 1.04 -10.27
N LYS A 724 -27.85 0.68 -11.54
CA LYS A 724 -29.10 0.25 -12.16
C LYS A 724 -28.89 -1.12 -12.77
N VAL A 725 -29.55 -2.13 -12.21
CA VAL A 725 -29.53 -3.49 -12.74
C VAL A 725 -30.96 -3.92 -12.98
N GLU A 726 -31.31 -4.13 -14.24
CA GLU A 726 -32.63 -4.51 -14.68
C GLU A 726 -32.58 -5.69 -15.65
N ALA A 727 -33.30 -6.77 -15.30
CA ALA A 727 -33.41 -7.94 -16.16
C ALA A 727 -34.87 -8.41 -16.24
N THR A 728 -35.54 -8.07 -17.34
CA THR A 728 -36.96 -8.35 -17.57
C THR A 728 -37.13 -9.55 -18.50
N PHE A 729 -37.53 -10.71 -17.96
CA PHE A 729 -37.83 -11.92 -18.75
C PHE A 729 -39.35 -12.11 -18.94
N ASP A 730 -39.79 -12.79 -19.99
CA ASP A 730 -41.15 -13.32 -20.06
C ASP A 730 -41.24 -14.65 -19.26
N ALA A 731 -42.44 -15.19 -19.15
CA ALA A 731 -42.83 -16.03 -18.04
C ALA A 731 -42.03 -17.36 -17.91
N ASN A 732 -41.42 -17.56 -16.74
CA ASN A 732 -41.01 -18.86 -16.13
C ASN A 732 -39.53 -19.31 -16.25
N GLY A 733 -38.65 -18.58 -16.94
CA GLY A 733 -37.21 -18.92 -16.99
C GLY A 733 -36.45 -18.54 -15.70
N ALA A 734 -35.65 -19.44 -15.12
CA ALA A 734 -34.88 -19.15 -13.90
C ALA A 734 -33.63 -18.30 -14.21
N SER A 735 -33.73 -16.98 -13.99
CA SER A 735 -32.59 -16.06 -13.97
C SER A 735 -31.99 -15.99 -12.56
N ARG A 736 -30.68 -15.73 -12.47
CA ARG A 736 -29.93 -15.46 -11.24
C ARG A 736 -29.30 -14.08 -11.40
N VAL A 737 -29.80 -13.10 -10.65
CA VAL A 737 -29.48 -11.69 -10.89
C VAL A 737 -29.03 -11.02 -9.61
N ALA A 738 -27.92 -10.29 -9.69
CA ALA A 738 -27.41 -9.45 -8.62
C ALA A 738 -26.72 -8.20 -9.14
N VAL A 739 -26.35 -7.31 -8.23
CA VAL A 739 -25.38 -6.26 -8.52
C VAL A 739 -23.97 -6.84 -8.58
N VAL A 740 -23.59 -7.74 -7.68
CA VAL A 740 -22.20 -8.26 -7.65
C VAL A 740 -22.05 -9.50 -8.52
N ALA A 741 -22.67 -10.62 -8.14
CA ALA A 741 -22.53 -11.90 -8.84
C ALA A 741 -23.87 -12.56 -9.16
N GLY A 742 -24.11 -12.94 -10.41
CA GLY A 742 -25.35 -13.62 -10.80
C GLY A 742 -25.56 -14.92 -10.03
N GLY A 743 -24.65 -15.88 -10.20
CA GLY A 743 -24.75 -17.11 -9.43
C GLY A 743 -23.85 -18.26 -9.89
N ASN A 744 -24.18 -19.47 -9.47
CA ASN A 744 -23.46 -20.68 -9.86
C ASN A 744 -24.31 -21.95 -9.85
N SER A 745 -23.81 -22.99 -10.53
CA SER A 745 -24.49 -24.28 -10.58
C SER A 745 -24.10 -25.20 -9.42
N TYR A 746 -22.82 -25.32 -9.07
CA TYR A 746 -22.35 -26.14 -7.92
C TYR A 746 -20.93 -25.72 -7.49
N GLY A 747 -20.76 -24.52 -6.92
CA GLY A 747 -19.45 -23.93 -6.62
C GLY A 747 -19.34 -23.37 -5.20
N ASN A 748 -18.16 -23.48 -4.60
CA ASN A 748 -17.88 -22.84 -3.32
C ASN A 748 -17.47 -21.38 -3.54
N VAL A 749 -18.14 -20.46 -2.87
CA VAL A 749 -17.91 -19.03 -3.08
C VAL A 749 -17.67 -18.32 -1.75
N THR A 750 -16.60 -17.54 -1.68
CA THR A 750 -16.36 -16.63 -0.55
C THR A 750 -16.55 -15.20 -1.01
N MET A 751 -17.43 -14.45 -0.34
CA MET A 751 -17.57 -13.01 -0.49
C MET A 751 -17.19 -12.34 0.83
N LYS A 752 -16.08 -11.59 0.83
CA LYS A 752 -15.57 -10.90 2.02
C LYS A 752 -15.44 -9.41 1.78
N ASN A 753 -15.94 -8.60 2.70
CA ASN A 753 -15.79 -7.15 2.64
C ASN A 753 -16.36 -6.56 1.32
N VAL A 754 -17.48 -7.10 0.85
CA VAL A 754 -18.14 -6.70 -0.40
C VAL A 754 -19.25 -5.70 -0.09
N ARG A 755 -19.22 -4.51 -0.71
CA ARG A 755 -20.16 -3.43 -0.43
C ARG A 755 -20.86 -2.90 -1.66
N ILE A 756 -22.15 -2.62 -1.53
CA ILE A 756 -22.92 -1.81 -2.47
C ILE A 756 -23.26 -0.49 -1.78
N VAL A 757 -22.77 0.61 -2.37
CA VAL A 757 -22.96 1.99 -1.88
C VAL A 757 -23.60 2.81 -3.01
N ALA A 758 -24.88 2.55 -3.23
CA ALA A 758 -25.66 3.10 -4.32
C ALA A 758 -26.25 4.48 -3.98
N ASN A 759 -26.33 5.37 -4.97
CA ASN A 759 -26.99 6.67 -4.86
C ASN A 759 -28.52 6.52 -4.83
N GLU A 760 -29.22 7.55 -4.34
CA GLU A 760 -30.68 7.64 -4.43
C GLU A 760 -31.17 7.45 -5.88
N GLY A 761 -32.20 6.63 -6.08
CA GLY A 761 -32.71 6.27 -7.41
C GLY A 761 -32.04 5.07 -8.08
N SER A 762 -31.00 4.49 -7.46
CA SER A 762 -30.44 3.19 -7.83
C SER A 762 -31.39 2.04 -7.50
N TYR A 763 -31.35 0.96 -8.27
CA TYR A 763 -32.22 -0.20 -8.05
C TYR A 763 -31.67 -1.49 -8.66
N LEU A 764 -32.09 -2.61 -8.09
CA LEU A 764 -31.97 -3.94 -8.67
C LEU A 764 -33.38 -4.51 -8.91
N LYS A 765 -33.71 -4.79 -10.18
CA LYS A 765 -35.01 -5.34 -10.60
C LYS A 765 -34.82 -6.55 -11.49
N ALA A 766 -35.39 -7.69 -11.08
CA ALA A 766 -35.40 -8.88 -11.92
C ALA A 766 -36.58 -9.80 -11.59
N ASN A 767 -36.82 -10.80 -12.44
CA ASN A 767 -37.94 -11.70 -12.23
C ASN A 767 -37.69 -12.76 -11.15
N ASN A 768 -36.55 -13.45 -11.25
CA ASN A 768 -36.24 -14.64 -10.47
C ASN A 768 -34.85 -14.52 -9.83
N ASN A 769 -34.69 -15.16 -8.66
CA ASN A 769 -33.47 -15.26 -7.83
C ASN A 769 -32.65 -13.97 -7.81
N VAL A 770 -33.18 -12.98 -7.10
CA VAL A 770 -32.65 -11.62 -7.07
C VAL A 770 -32.01 -11.37 -5.70
N GLY A 771 -30.74 -11.01 -5.67
CA GLY A 771 -30.11 -10.57 -4.43
C GLY A 771 -29.06 -9.51 -4.69
N ALA A 772 -28.83 -8.59 -3.76
CA ALA A 772 -27.93 -7.48 -4.04
C ALA A 772 -26.51 -7.97 -4.37
N LEU A 773 -25.97 -8.91 -3.60
CA LEU A 773 -24.63 -9.46 -3.84
C LEU A 773 -24.68 -10.73 -4.69
N ALA A 774 -25.67 -11.60 -4.48
CA ALA A 774 -25.77 -12.86 -5.22
C ALA A 774 -27.20 -13.18 -5.65
N GLY A 775 -27.39 -13.62 -6.89
CA GLY A 775 -28.71 -14.08 -7.33
C GLY A 775 -29.02 -15.46 -6.74
N GLN A 776 -28.18 -16.44 -7.04
CA GLN A 776 -28.24 -17.78 -6.46
C GLN A 776 -26.85 -18.41 -6.39
N LEU A 777 -26.47 -18.89 -5.23
CA LEU A 777 -25.28 -19.73 -5.05
C LEU A 777 -25.69 -21.09 -4.53
N GLN A 778 -24.99 -22.13 -5.00
CA GLN A 778 -25.16 -23.54 -4.69
C GLN A 778 -23.82 -24.11 -4.25
N GLY A 779 -23.82 -24.92 -3.18
CA GLY A 779 -22.59 -25.40 -2.54
C GLY A 779 -22.21 -24.53 -1.34
N LYS A 780 -20.98 -24.66 -0.85
CA LYS A 780 -20.57 -23.93 0.36
C LYS A 780 -20.29 -22.47 0.04
N SER A 781 -21.11 -21.56 0.54
CA SER A 781 -20.85 -20.13 0.38
C SER A 781 -20.78 -19.38 1.70
N VAL A 782 -19.83 -18.46 1.79
CA VAL A 782 -19.55 -17.65 2.98
C VAL A 782 -19.62 -16.18 2.60
N PHE A 783 -20.43 -15.43 3.34
CA PHE A 783 -20.53 -13.98 3.26
C PHE A 783 -20.07 -13.39 4.59
N GLU A 784 -19.02 -12.57 4.55
CA GLU A 784 -18.41 -11.94 5.73
C GLU A 784 -18.26 -10.43 5.47
N ASP A 785 -18.70 -9.61 6.43
CA ASP A 785 -18.55 -8.15 6.39
C ASP A 785 -19.15 -7.51 5.13
N CYS A 786 -20.28 -8.04 4.67
CA CYS A 786 -20.91 -7.64 3.42
C CYS A 786 -22.07 -6.66 3.67
N SER A 787 -22.22 -5.64 2.83
CA SER A 787 -23.29 -4.67 3.01
C SER A 787 -23.92 -4.18 1.72
N SER A 788 -25.20 -3.81 1.77
CA SER A 788 -25.91 -3.22 0.63
C SER A 788 -26.98 -2.22 1.06
N ASN A 789 -27.02 -1.06 0.38
CA ASN A 789 -28.09 -0.08 0.55
C ASN A 789 -29.08 -0.04 -0.63
N ILE A 790 -28.97 -0.95 -1.59
CA ILE A 790 -29.80 -0.93 -2.81
C ILE A 790 -31.17 -1.58 -2.58
N ASP A 791 -32.20 -1.01 -3.19
CA ASP A 791 -33.52 -1.62 -3.25
C ASP A 791 -33.50 -2.84 -4.19
N VAL A 792 -33.97 -3.97 -3.68
CA VAL A 792 -34.05 -5.25 -4.38
C VAL A 792 -35.50 -5.58 -4.68
N THR A 793 -35.86 -5.62 -5.95
CA THR A 793 -37.21 -5.96 -6.40
C THR A 793 -37.17 -7.23 -7.26
N GLY A 794 -37.70 -8.32 -6.70
CA GLY A 794 -38.01 -9.53 -7.44
C GLY A 794 -39.46 -9.55 -7.92
N LYS A 795 -39.73 -10.21 -9.05
CA LYS A 795 -41.11 -10.35 -9.57
C LYS A 795 -41.82 -11.61 -9.12
N LYS A 796 -41.19 -12.79 -9.14
CA LYS A 796 -41.89 -14.09 -8.99
C LYS A 796 -41.28 -15.10 -8.02
N PHE A 797 -39.96 -15.14 -7.86
CA PHE A 797 -39.26 -16.25 -7.18
C PHE A 797 -38.69 -15.88 -5.82
N PHE A 798 -37.39 -15.57 -5.72
CA PHE A 798 -36.73 -15.23 -4.47
C PHE A 798 -36.14 -13.82 -4.57
N ALA A 799 -36.30 -13.03 -3.52
CA ALA A 799 -35.64 -11.74 -3.38
C ALA A 799 -35.01 -11.62 -1.99
N GLY A 800 -33.69 -11.40 -1.93
CA GLY A 800 -32.98 -11.19 -0.67
C GLY A 800 -32.10 -9.95 -0.69
N GLY A 801 -31.93 -9.31 0.47
CA GLY A 801 -31.07 -8.13 0.55
C GLY A 801 -29.58 -8.43 0.30
N ILE A 802 -29.12 -9.67 0.53
CA ILE A 802 -27.77 -10.14 0.17
C ILE A 802 -27.84 -11.16 -0.97
N ILE A 803 -28.60 -12.24 -0.77
CA ILE A 803 -28.72 -13.33 -1.74
C ILE A 803 -30.17 -13.65 -2.08
N GLY A 804 -30.49 -13.90 -3.36
CA GLY A 804 -31.82 -14.37 -3.75
C GLY A 804 -32.10 -15.76 -3.20
N LEU A 805 -31.42 -16.78 -3.72
CA LEU A 805 -31.53 -18.17 -3.26
C LEU A 805 -30.20 -18.68 -2.68
N ALA A 806 -30.21 -18.96 -1.37
CA ALA A 806 -29.11 -19.56 -0.63
C ALA A 806 -29.22 -21.09 -0.68
N ALA A 807 -28.62 -21.72 -1.68
CA ALA A 807 -28.62 -23.18 -1.83
C ALA A 807 -27.26 -23.78 -1.43
N GLY A 808 -27.22 -24.95 -0.81
CA GLY A 808 -25.98 -25.44 -0.19
C GLY A 808 -25.79 -25.03 1.27
N ASP A 809 -24.56 -25.25 1.75
CA ASP A 809 -24.07 -24.78 3.05
C ASP A 809 -23.82 -23.26 3.01
N GLN A 810 -24.72 -22.48 3.61
CA GLN A 810 -24.72 -21.01 3.48
C GLN A 810 -24.49 -20.34 4.84
N THR A 811 -23.48 -19.48 4.91
CA THR A 811 -23.12 -18.74 6.14
C THR A 811 -23.06 -17.24 5.87
N PHE A 812 -23.75 -16.46 6.69
CA PHE A 812 -23.74 -15.00 6.70
C PHE A 812 -23.25 -14.51 8.06
N THR A 813 -22.17 -13.74 8.08
CA THR A 813 -21.61 -13.16 9.30
C THR A 813 -21.38 -11.67 9.10
N ASN A 814 -21.92 -10.86 10.01
CA ASN A 814 -21.75 -9.40 9.98
C ASN A 814 -22.22 -8.78 8.65
N CYS A 815 -23.36 -9.25 8.13
CA CYS A 815 -23.95 -8.75 6.89
C CYS A 815 -25.09 -7.78 7.15
N HIS A 816 -25.11 -6.64 6.45
CA HIS A 816 -26.06 -5.56 6.72
C HIS A 816 -26.75 -5.04 5.45
N THR A 817 -28.07 -4.92 5.48
CA THR A 817 -28.85 -4.38 4.36
C THR A 817 -29.75 -3.24 4.80
N THR A 818 -29.83 -2.16 4.01
CA THR A 818 -30.70 -1.01 4.33
C THR A 818 -31.74 -0.71 3.26
N GLY A 819 -31.58 -1.22 2.04
CA GLY A 819 -32.57 -1.07 0.97
C GLY A 819 -33.78 -1.96 1.17
N ASP A 820 -34.89 -1.59 0.54
CA ASP A 820 -36.13 -2.35 0.59
C ASP A 820 -36.00 -3.65 -0.23
N VAL A 821 -36.56 -4.75 0.28
CA VAL A 821 -36.56 -6.04 -0.42
C VAL A 821 -38.00 -6.44 -0.69
N THR A 822 -38.37 -6.48 -1.98
CA THR A 822 -39.75 -6.65 -2.40
C THR A 822 -39.93 -7.78 -3.41
N ILE A 823 -40.93 -8.65 -3.17
CA ILE A 823 -41.52 -9.51 -4.20
C ILE A 823 -42.86 -8.94 -4.64
N THR A 824 -42.97 -8.57 -5.93
CA THR A 824 -44.16 -7.87 -6.44
C THR A 824 -45.32 -8.78 -6.83
N GLN A 825 -45.06 -10.05 -7.18
CA GLN A 825 -46.07 -11.05 -7.54
C GLN A 825 -45.65 -12.45 -7.06
N GLY A 826 -46.59 -13.28 -6.59
CA GLY A 826 -46.26 -14.69 -6.36
C GLY A 826 -46.20 -15.50 -7.66
N ARG A 827 -45.63 -16.70 -7.59
CA ARG A 827 -45.51 -17.61 -8.73
C ARG A 827 -46.86 -18.22 -9.14
N GLU A 828 -47.16 -18.15 -10.43
CA GLU A 828 -48.37 -18.73 -11.03
C GLU A 828 -48.43 -20.27 -10.96
N GLY A 829 -49.61 -20.81 -10.63
CA GLY A 829 -49.89 -22.26 -10.62
C GLY A 829 -49.33 -23.05 -9.43
N LYS A 830 -48.77 -22.38 -8.42
CA LYS A 830 -48.26 -22.99 -7.18
C LYS A 830 -48.80 -22.25 -5.96
N ALA A 831 -50.05 -22.52 -5.57
CA ALA A 831 -50.76 -21.92 -4.42
C ALA A 831 -50.13 -22.23 -3.03
N HIS A 832 -48.88 -22.67 -3.02
CA HIS A 832 -48.10 -23.14 -1.88
C HIS A 832 -46.69 -22.52 -1.84
N ASP A 833 -46.25 -21.90 -2.95
CA ASP A 833 -45.02 -21.11 -3.07
C ASP A 833 -45.24 -19.72 -2.41
N HIS A 834 -45.38 -19.68 -1.08
CA HIS A 834 -45.66 -18.46 -0.33
C HIS A 834 -44.36 -17.81 0.19
N PHE A 835 -44.23 -16.49 -0.04
CA PHE A 835 -43.33 -15.55 0.65
C PHE A 835 -41.82 -15.87 0.67
N ARG A 836 -41.25 -15.97 -0.53
CA ARG A 836 -39.80 -16.13 -0.79
C ARG A 836 -39.07 -14.78 -0.81
N VAL A 837 -39.15 -14.07 0.32
CA VAL A 837 -38.55 -12.75 0.50
C VAL A 837 -37.89 -12.66 1.88
N GLY A 838 -36.69 -12.07 1.97
CA GLY A 838 -35.99 -11.90 3.24
C GLY A 838 -34.95 -10.77 3.20
N GLY A 839 -34.67 -10.17 4.35
CA GLY A 839 -33.72 -9.06 4.48
C GLY A 839 -32.26 -9.46 4.19
N ILE A 840 -31.90 -10.73 4.40
CA ILE A 840 -30.60 -11.30 4.06
C ILE A 840 -30.73 -12.28 2.89
N ALA A 841 -31.52 -13.33 3.04
CA ALA A 841 -31.71 -14.35 2.01
C ALA A 841 -33.18 -14.45 1.59
N GLY A 842 -33.45 -14.42 0.28
CA GLY A 842 -34.83 -14.55 -0.23
C GLY A 842 -35.43 -15.92 0.00
N GLY A 843 -34.59 -16.95 0.08
CA GLY A 843 -34.96 -18.28 0.51
C GLY A 843 -33.76 -19.20 0.45
N TRP A 844 -33.99 -20.48 0.70
CA TRP A 844 -32.93 -21.48 0.77
C TRP A 844 -33.36 -22.80 0.13
N ALA A 845 -32.42 -23.61 -0.33
CA ALA A 845 -32.72 -24.92 -0.92
C ALA A 845 -31.59 -25.88 -0.60
N ASP A 846 -31.87 -27.06 -0.04
CA ASP A 846 -30.83 -28.08 0.00
C ASP A 846 -31.23 -29.53 0.27
N ASN A 847 -30.32 -30.43 -0.11
CA ASN A 847 -30.48 -31.87 -0.22
C ASN A 847 -29.87 -32.70 0.93
N VAL A 848 -29.32 -32.14 2.00
CA VAL A 848 -28.77 -32.91 3.15
C VAL A 848 -28.55 -32.00 4.37
N ASN A 849 -29.10 -32.35 5.53
CA ASN A 849 -28.72 -32.09 6.94
C ASN A 849 -27.91 -30.84 7.42
N THR A 850 -27.53 -29.86 6.60
CA THR A 850 -26.71 -28.72 7.00
C THR A 850 -27.55 -27.44 7.20
N PRO A 851 -27.35 -26.70 8.31
CA PRO A 851 -28.10 -25.49 8.58
C PRO A 851 -27.65 -24.31 7.71
N LEU A 852 -28.60 -23.46 7.30
CA LEU A 852 -28.30 -22.07 6.92
C LEU A 852 -28.00 -21.28 8.19
N VAL A 853 -26.89 -20.54 8.22
CA VAL A 853 -26.43 -19.80 9.41
C VAL A 853 -26.39 -18.31 9.14
N VAL A 854 -27.08 -17.53 9.97
CA VAL A 854 -27.07 -16.07 10.01
C VAL A 854 -26.58 -15.64 11.39
N THR A 855 -25.51 -14.83 11.44
CA THR A 855 -24.91 -14.40 12.70
C THR A 855 -24.52 -12.93 12.63
N ASN A 856 -24.98 -12.14 13.60
CA ASN A 856 -24.72 -10.71 13.69
C ASN A 856 -25.10 -9.96 12.39
N CYS A 857 -26.16 -10.40 11.72
CA CYS A 857 -26.66 -9.74 10.52
C CYS A 857 -27.82 -8.80 10.87
N SER A 858 -28.07 -7.80 10.03
CA SER A 858 -29.22 -6.91 10.21
C SER A 858 -29.80 -6.45 8.88
N TYR A 859 -31.10 -6.15 8.89
CA TYR A 859 -31.76 -5.45 7.80
C TYR A 859 -32.62 -4.32 8.38
N THR A 860 -32.60 -3.14 7.76
CA THR A 860 -33.43 -1.99 8.18
C THR A 860 -34.45 -1.56 7.13
N GLY A 861 -34.25 -1.96 5.87
CA GLY A 861 -35.21 -1.74 4.80
C GLY A 861 -36.48 -2.57 4.98
N LYS A 862 -37.55 -2.15 4.34
CA LYS A 862 -38.83 -2.85 4.37
C LYS A 862 -38.71 -4.15 3.57
N VAL A 863 -38.99 -5.27 4.23
CA VAL A 863 -39.11 -6.59 3.59
C VAL A 863 -40.60 -6.84 3.32
N SER A 864 -40.98 -7.03 2.05
CA SER A 864 -42.39 -7.25 1.69
C SER A 864 -42.54 -8.18 0.50
N GLY A 865 -43.60 -8.99 0.49
CA GLY A 865 -43.83 -9.92 -0.61
C GLY A 865 -45.29 -10.26 -0.76
N LYS A 866 -45.70 -10.58 -1.99
CA LYS A 866 -47.04 -11.07 -2.29
C LYS A 866 -47.03 -12.53 -2.70
N ASP A 867 -48.04 -13.29 -2.28
CA ASP A 867 -48.29 -14.62 -2.81
C ASP A 867 -48.95 -14.54 -4.21
N PHE A 868 -49.27 -15.69 -4.80
CA PHE A 868 -49.91 -15.75 -6.12
C PHE A 868 -51.29 -15.07 -6.15
N ASN A 869 -52.01 -15.10 -5.03
CA ASN A 869 -53.33 -14.50 -4.90
C ASN A 869 -53.27 -12.99 -4.57
N GLY A 870 -52.06 -12.44 -4.41
CA GLY A 870 -51.83 -11.03 -4.07
C GLY A 870 -51.88 -10.72 -2.58
N ASN A 871 -51.94 -11.72 -1.70
CA ASN A 871 -51.90 -11.53 -0.25
C ASN A 871 -50.50 -11.11 0.18
N GLU A 872 -50.39 -10.20 1.14
CA GLU A 872 -49.10 -9.74 1.67
C GLU A 872 -48.53 -10.70 2.72
N ALA A 873 -47.20 -10.82 2.77
CA ALA A 873 -46.46 -11.61 3.74
C ALA A 873 -46.55 -10.99 5.14
N ASN A 874 -47.43 -11.50 6.03
CA ASN A 874 -47.50 -11.06 7.42
C ASN A 874 -48.00 -12.17 8.37
N PRO A 875 -47.22 -12.59 9.39
CA PRO A 875 -45.84 -12.20 9.67
C PRO A 875 -44.85 -12.77 8.63
N LEU A 876 -43.68 -12.14 8.51
CA LEU A 876 -42.59 -12.67 7.69
C LEU A 876 -42.00 -13.94 8.32
N ASP A 877 -41.65 -14.93 7.50
CA ASP A 877 -40.97 -16.14 7.95
C ASP A 877 -39.58 -15.79 8.54
N TYR A 878 -39.10 -16.60 9.51
CA TYR A 878 -37.76 -16.46 10.12
C TYR A 878 -37.40 -15.03 10.58
N ALA A 879 -38.36 -14.34 11.22
CA ALA A 879 -38.24 -12.96 11.68
C ALA A 879 -37.86 -11.96 10.55
N GLY A 880 -38.14 -12.30 9.30
CA GLY A 880 -37.86 -11.49 8.11
C GLY A 880 -36.43 -11.55 7.59
N TYR A 881 -35.50 -12.26 8.26
CA TYR A 881 -34.12 -12.40 7.79
C TYR A 881 -34.02 -13.27 6.54
N VAL A 882 -34.80 -14.35 6.51
CA VAL A 882 -34.74 -15.40 5.51
C VAL A 882 -36.16 -15.69 5.02
N GLY A 883 -36.37 -15.81 3.71
CA GLY A 883 -37.66 -16.25 3.17
C GLY A 883 -37.80 -17.78 3.17
N ARG A 884 -38.96 -18.27 2.71
CA ARG A 884 -39.29 -19.70 2.72
C ARG A 884 -38.34 -20.54 1.84
N GLY A 885 -38.04 -21.77 2.27
CA GLY A 885 -37.26 -22.75 1.51
C GLY A 885 -37.94 -23.27 0.23
N TYR A 886 -37.15 -23.75 -0.73
CA TYR A 886 -37.61 -24.17 -2.07
C TYR A 886 -38.32 -25.54 -2.10
N THR A 887 -37.90 -26.51 -1.28
CA THR A 887 -38.41 -27.89 -1.28
C THR A 887 -38.98 -28.29 0.08
N LEU A 888 -40.28 -28.55 0.13
CA LEU A 888 -41.00 -28.99 1.35
C LEU A 888 -40.85 -30.49 1.66
N ALA A 889 -40.10 -31.25 0.85
CA ALA A 889 -40.05 -32.71 0.94
C ALA A 889 -39.20 -33.25 2.12
N ASN A 890 -38.41 -32.41 2.79
CA ASN A 890 -37.48 -32.83 3.83
C ASN A 890 -37.84 -32.18 5.17
N ALA A 891 -38.73 -32.82 5.94
CA ALA A 891 -38.94 -32.45 7.33
C ALA A 891 -37.61 -32.56 8.12
N GLY A 892 -37.22 -31.51 8.85
CA GLY A 892 -36.01 -31.50 9.69
C GLY A 892 -34.90 -30.53 9.29
N THR A 893 -35.02 -29.81 8.17
CA THR A 893 -34.01 -28.77 7.82
C THR A 893 -34.09 -27.56 8.76
N THR A 894 -32.94 -26.95 9.01
CA THR A 894 -32.73 -25.93 10.03
C THR A 894 -32.21 -24.61 9.46
N VAL A 895 -32.76 -23.50 9.95
CA VAL A 895 -32.23 -22.14 9.79
C VAL A 895 -31.79 -21.64 11.16
N ASN A 896 -30.54 -21.22 11.31
CA ASN A 896 -29.99 -20.71 12.56
C ASN A 896 -29.77 -19.20 12.44
N ILE A 897 -30.41 -18.40 13.30
CA ILE A 897 -30.29 -16.95 13.33
C ILE A 897 -29.91 -16.55 14.75
N ASP A 898 -28.69 -16.02 14.93
CA ASP A 898 -28.18 -15.55 16.24
C ASP A 898 -28.41 -16.55 17.39
N GLY A 899 -28.14 -17.83 17.12
CA GLY A 899 -28.33 -18.94 18.08
C GLY A 899 -29.77 -19.47 18.16
N THR A 900 -30.76 -18.77 17.62
CA THR A 900 -32.15 -19.27 17.51
C THR A 900 -32.27 -20.21 16.32
N ARG A 901 -32.71 -21.44 16.55
CA ARG A 901 -32.81 -22.49 15.52
C ARG A 901 -34.25 -22.73 15.12
N TYR A 902 -34.56 -22.51 13.84
CA TYR A 902 -35.86 -22.74 13.24
C TYR A 902 -35.85 -24.06 12.48
N VAL A 903 -36.68 -25.02 12.88
CA VAL A 903 -36.83 -26.34 12.25
C VAL A 903 -38.12 -26.36 11.46
N GLN A 904 -38.03 -26.50 10.14
CA GLN A 904 -39.23 -26.55 9.29
C GLN A 904 -40.02 -27.85 9.52
N LYS A 905 -41.35 -27.72 9.68
CA LYS A 905 -42.29 -28.84 9.78
C LYS A 905 -43.08 -29.03 8.48
N TYR A 906 -43.31 -30.28 8.12
CA TYR A 906 -44.25 -30.66 7.06
C TYR A 906 -45.59 -31.05 7.69
N ASP A 907 -46.65 -30.28 7.47
CA ASP A 907 -47.99 -30.54 8.03
C ASP A 907 -48.99 -31.09 6.99
N GLY A 908 -48.55 -31.39 5.77
CA GLY A 908 -49.37 -31.95 4.70
C GLY A 908 -50.38 -30.98 4.08
N ALA A 909 -50.41 -29.72 4.49
CA ALA A 909 -51.22 -28.66 3.90
C ALA A 909 -50.42 -27.36 3.97
N ASP A 910 -49.85 -26.88 2.86
CA ASP A 910 -48.86 -25.80 2.77
C ASP A 910 -49.19 -24.46 3.48
N LYS A 911 -49.32 -24.48 4.80
CA LYS A 911 -49.64 -23.34 5.64
C LYS A 911 -48.36 -22.54 5.91
N ALA A 912 -48.49 -21.21 5.91
CA ALA A 912 -47.40 -20.28 6.20
C ALA A 912 -46.77 -20.56 7.59
N GLY A 913 -45.45 -20.38 7.74
CA GLY A 913 -44.79 -20.22 9.04
C GLY A 913 -44.85 -21.36 10.08
N ILE A 914 -45.04 -22.63 9.70
CA ILE A 914 -44.99 -23.73 10.70
C ILE A 914 -43.56 -24.25 10.83
N TYR A 915 -42.90 -23.80 11.89
CA TYR A 915 -41.60 -24.27 12.31
C TYR A 915 -41.59 -24.43 13.84
N ASP A 916 -40.79 -25.38 14.32
CA ASP A 916 -40.39 -25.36 15.72
C ASP A 916 -39.21 -24.39 15.87
N VAL A 917 -39.36 -23.42 16.76
CA VAL A 917 -38.28 -22.49 17.10
C VAL A 917 -37.61 -23.00 18.36
N TYR A 918 -36.30 -23.12 18.36
CA TYR A 918 -35.50 -23.47 19.52
C TYR A 918 -34.62 -22.30 19.89
N ASP A 919 -34.46 -22.05 21.19
CA ASP A 919 -33.45 -21.11 21.68
C ASP A 919 -32.03 -21.69 21.55
N ALA A 920 -31.02 -20.90 21.95
CA ALA A 920 -29.62 -21.28 21.87
C ALA A 920 -29.25 -22.49 22.75
N ASP A 921 -30.03 -22.76 23.80
CA ASP A 921 -29.86 -23.91 24.69
C ASP A 921 -30.57 -25.17 24.16
N GLY A 922 -31.31 -25.04 23.04
CA GLY A 922 -32.03 -26.13 22.42
C GLY A 922 -33.44 -26.38 22.99
N ASN A 923 -34.00 -25.44 23.75
CA ASN A 923 -35.37 -25.52 24.26
C ASN A 923 -36.38 -25.01 23.22
N LEU A 924 -37.54 -25.65 23.12
CA LEU A 924 -38.61 -25.26 22.18
C LEU A 924 -39.30 -23.97 22.64
N ILE A 925 -39.16 -22.87 21.90
CA ILE A 925 -39.89 -21.62 22.14
C ILE A 925 -41.37 -21.84 21.77
N VAL A 926 -42.24 -21.83 22.77
CA VAL A 926 -43.69 -22.05 22.60
C VAL A 926 -44.50 -20.75 22.64
N ALA A 927 -43.95 -19.69 23.23
CA ALA A 927 -44.51 -18.33 23.22
C ALA A 927 -43.42 -17.29 23.53
N ASN A 928 -43.72 -16.01 23.34
CA ASN A 928 -42.79 -14.95 23.72
C ASN A 928 -42.50 -15.00 25.23
N GLY A 929 -41.23 -15.23 25.59
CA GLY A 929 -40.80 -15.39 26.99
C GLY A 929 -41.06 -16.77 27.59
N VAL A 930 -41.43 -17.77 26.78
CA VAL A 930 -41.70 -19.16 27.20
C VAL A 930 -41.00 -20.15 26.29
N ALA A 931 -40.08 -20.93 26.86
CA ALA A 931 -39.47 -22.08 26.20
C ALA A 931 -39.83 -23.38 26.92
N MET A 932 -39.72 -24.53 26.25
CA MET A 932 -39.99 -25.85 26.82
C MET A 932 -38.75 -26.73 26.64
N ASN A 933 -38.21 -27.25 27.73
CA ASN A 933 -37.03 -28.12 27.71
C ASN A 933 -37.38 -29.57 27.31
N ALA A 934 -36.37 -30.42 27.22
CA ALA A 934 -36.52 -31.83 26.83
C ALA A 934 -37.38 -32.62 27.83
N GLU A 935 -37.41 -32.21 29.10
CA GLU A 935 -38.23 -32.79 30.16
C GLU A 935 -39.71 -32.37 30.08
N GLY A 936 -40.03 -31.37 29.25
CA GLY A 936 -41.38 -30.84 29.09
C GLY A 936 -41.79 -29.80 30.14
N GLU A 937 -40.80 -29.14 30.78
CA GLU A 937 -40.98 -28.01 31.68
C GLU A 937 -41.07 -26.70 30.89
N TYR A 938 -42.00 -25.82 31.25
CA TYR A 938 -42.14 -24.49 30.65
C TYR A 938 -41.28 -23.47 31.40
N LEU A 939 -40.23 -22.97 30.76
CA LEU A 939 -39.28 -21.99 31.27
C LEU A 939 -39.77 -20.58 30.95
N ILE A 940 -40.10 -19.81 31.98
CA ILE A 940 -40.57 -18.43 31.89
C ILE A 940 -39.40 -17.47 32.12
N SER A 941 -39.06 -16.67 31.11
CA SER A 941 -37.89 -15.78 31.12
C SER A 941 -38.21 -14.29 31.02
N LYS A 942 -39.48 -13.93 30.73
CA LYS A 942 -39.93 -12.54 30.52
C LYS A 942 -41.35 -12.34 31.06
N ALA A 943 -41.75 -11.07 31.27
CA ALA A 943 -43.11 -10.69 31.65
C ALA A 943 -44.19 -11.22 30.69
N ALA A 944 -43.90 -11.19 29.38
CA ALA A 944 -44.78 -11.77 28.36
C ALA A 944 -45.07 -13.26 28.61
N GLY A 945 -44.09 -14.01 29.14
CA GLY A 945 -44.27 -15.42 29.49
C GLY A 945 -45.19 -15.62 30.69
N LEU A 946 -45.14 -14.73 31.70
CA LEU A 946 -46.12 -14.73 32.80
C LEU A 946 -47.52 -14.38 32.29
N THR A 947 -47.67 -13.40 31.39
CA THR A 947 -48.99 -13.10 30.80
C THR A 947 -49.51 -14.25 29.94
N TRP A 948 -48.63 -14.97 29.24
CA TRP A 948 -48.99 -16.20 28.55
C TRP A 948 -49.50 -17.26 29.53
N PHE A 949 -48.81 -17.48 30.64
CA PHE A 949 -49.24 -18.42 31.67
C PHE A 949 -50.65 -18.06 32.21
N SER A 950 -50.90 -16.79 32.50
CA SER A 950 -52.22 -16.29 32.91
C SER A 950 -53.29 -16.51 31.83
N ASP A 951 -53.02 -16.21 30.56
CA ASP A 951 -53.95 -16.45 29.45
C ASP A 951 -54.28 -17.95 29.27
N GLN A 952 -53.25 -18.80 29.38
CA GLN A 952 -53.42 -20.26 29.28
C GLN A 952 -54.39 -20.77 30.36
N MET A 953 -54.22 -20.31 31.60
CA MET A 953 -55.09 -20.64 32.72
C MET A 953 -56.51 -20.09 32.54
N ASN A 954 -56.62 -18.77 32.39
CA ASN A 954 -57.88 -18.05 32.55
C ASN A 954 -58.75 -18.09 31.28
N ASN A 955 -58.13 -18.00 30.09
CA ASN A 955 -58.85 -17.92 28.83
C ASN A 955 -58.84 -19.24 28.05
N LYS A 956 -57.69 -19.96 28.04
CA LYS A 956 -57.54 -21.22 27.30
C LYS A 956 -57.89 -22.46 28.12
N LYS A 957 -58.15 -22.30 29.41
CA LYS A 957 -58.60 -23.38 30.32
C LYS A 957 -57.58 -24.52 30.43
N ASN A 958 -56.30 -24.22 30.26
CA ASN A 958 -55.21 -25.17 30.43
C ASN A 958 -54.91 -25.33 31.93
N THR A 959 -54.96 -26.56 32.43
CA THR A 959 -54.75 -26.86 33.87
C THR A 959 -53.29 -27.09 34.23
N PHE A 960 -52.43 -27.31 33.23
CA PHE A 960 -51.04 -27.74 33.41
C PHE A 960 -50.87 -29.01 34.28
N ALA A 961 -51.88 -29.91 34.26
CA ALA A 961 -51.82 -31.15 35.02
C ALA A 961 -50.55 -31.96 34.70
N GLY A 962 -49.77 -32.27 35.74
CA GLY A 962 -48.51 -33.02 35.61
C GLY A 962 -47.38 -32.27 34.88
N LYS A 963 -47.50 -30.95 34.69
CA LYS A 963 -46.49 -30.09 34.06
C LYS A 963 -45.84 -29.15 35.07
N THR A 964 -44.61 -28.74 34.78
CA THR A 964 -43.87 -27.74 35.57
C THR A 964 -43.80 -26.42 34.81
N ILE A 965 -44.14 -25.33 35.47
CA ILE A 965 -43.85 -23.95 35.07
C ILE A 965 -42.68 -23.49 35.94
N LYS A 966 -41.56 -23.08 35.32
CA LYS A 966 -40.35 -22.66 36.03
C LYS A 966 -39.94 -21.26 35.62
N VAL A 967 -39.79 -20.35 36.57
CA VAL A 967 -39.25 -19.03 36.30
C VAL A 967 -37.72 -19.12 36.31
N VAL A 968 -37.08 -18.66 35.23
CA VAL A 968 -35.62 -18.80 35.04
C VAL A 968 -34.86 -17.47 35.14
N ASN A 969 -35.56 -16.34 35.04
CA ASN A 969 -35.00 -14.99 35.19
C ASN A 969 -35.84 -14.17 36.17
N ASP A 970 -35.26 -13.12 36.75
CA ASP A 970 -36.04 -12.08 37.43
C ASP A 970 -36.94 -11.37 36.42
N ILE A 971 -38.18 -11.06 36.82
CA ILE A 971 -39.21 -10.50 35.95
C ILE A 971 -39.79 -9.24 36.60
N ASP A 972 -39.78 -8.13 35.86
CA ASP A 972 -40.49 -6.90 36.22
C ASP A 972 -41.83 -6.85 35.48
N MET A 973 -42.92 -6.70 36.23
CA MET A 973 -44.29 -6.62 35.73
C MET A 973 -44.83 -5.18 35.67
N ALA A 974 -43.97 -4.16 35.89
CA ALA A 974 -44.38 -2.76 35.82
C ALA A 974 -45.01 -2.40 34.46
N GLY A 975 -46.24 -1.87 34.50
CA GLY A 975 -46.99 -1.49 33.28
C GLY A 975 -47.49 -2.67 32.45
N VAL A 976 -47.29 -3.91 32.90
CA VAL A 976 -47.77 -5.12 32.20
C VAL A 976 -49.12 -5.55 32.76
N THR A 977 -50.13 -5.65 31.89
CA THR A 977 -51.45 -6.17 32.28
C THR A 977 -51.38 -7.67 32.60
N TYR A 978 -51.75 -8.04 33.82
CA TYR A 978 -51.86 -9.44 34.25
C TYR A 978 -53.29 -9.72 34.72
N TYR A 979 -53.88 -10.84 34.26
CA TYR A 979 -55.27 -11.16 34.57
C TYR A 979 -55.37 -12.08 35.79
N GLY A 980 -56.21 -11.68 36.75
CA GLY A 980 -56.74 -12.57 37.79
C GLY A 980 -57.81 -13.52 37.24
N GLY A 981 -58.38 -14.36 38.10
CA GLY A 981 -59.36 -15.38 37.71
C GLY A 981 -60.74 -15.19 38.36
N SER A 982 -61.72 -15.98 37.89
CA SER A 982 -63.07 -16.08 38.47
C SER A 982 -63.41 -17.53 38.79
N ILE A 983 -64.08 -17.74 39.92
CA ILE A 983 -64.47 -19.06 40.44
C ILE A 983 -65.85 -19.51 39.93
N ASN A 984 -66.62 -18.63 39.29
CA ASN A 984 -67.97 -18.92 38.77
C ASN A 984 -68.07 -20.10 37.75
N SER A 985 -66.95 -20.70 37.33
CA SER A 985 -66.87 -21.78 36.33
C SER A 985 -66.29 -23.12 36.83
N TYR A 986 -66.45 -23.46 38.12
CA TYR A 986 -65.82 -24.61 38.82
C TYR A 986 -66.00 -26.03 38.22
N PRO A 987 -65.11 -27.02 38.53
CA PRO A 987 -63.71 -26.99 39.00
C PRO A 987 -62.73 -27.56 37.94
N SER A 988 -63.14 -27.65 36.67
CA SER A 988 -62.39 -28.42 35.68
C SER A 988 -61.02 -27.83 35.31
N TYR A 989 -60.80 -26.53 35.55
CA TYR A 989 -59.70 -25.74 34.94
C TYR A 989 -58.74 -25.05 35.91
N CYS A 990 -58.72 -25.43 37.19
CA CYS A 990 -57.72 -24.94 38.15
C CYS A 990 -56.31 -25.44 37.83
N PHE A 991 -55.28 -24.76 38.35
CA PHE A 991 -53.89 -25.18 38.16
C PHE A 991 -53.64 -26.48 38.92
N LYS A 992 -53.12 -27.49 38.22
CA LYS A 992 -52.88 -28.87 38.68
C LYS A 992 -51.43 -29.32 38.50
N GLY A 993 -50.52 -28.36 38.34
CA GLY A 993 -49.12 -28.58 37.99
C GLY A 993 -48.17 -28.24 39.14
N THR A 994 -46.90 -28.06 38.78
CA THR A 994 -45.87 -27.46 39.63
C THR A 994 -45.55 -26.06 39.14
N PHE A 995 -45.60 -25.04 39.99
CA PHE A 995 -45.05 -23.72 39.68
C PHE A 995 -43.82 -23.49 40.56
N ASP A 996 -42.65 -23.47 39.93
CA ASP A 996 -41.36 -23.24 40.58
C ASP A 996 -40.86 -21.85 40.22
N GLY A 997 -40.82 -20.93 41.18
CA GLY A 997 -40.28 -19.59 40.97
C GLY A 997 -38.76 -19.56 40.76
N GLY A 998 -38.07 -20.68 40.94
CA GLY A 998 -36.62 -20.78 40.72
C GLY A 998 -35.79 -19.83 41.58
N GLU A 999 -36.37 -19.36 42.71
CA GLU A 999 -35.83 -18.29 43.56
C GLU A 999 -35.59 -16.97 42.82
N LYS A 1000 -36.28 -16.77 41.69
CA LYS A 1000 -36.28 -15.52 40.93
C LYS A 1000 -37.34 -14.58 41.45
N VAL A 1001 -37.07 -13.28 41.30
CA VAL A 1001 -37.96 -12.22 41.75
C VAL A 1001 -38.95 -11.84 40.65
N ILE A 1002 -40.24 -11.89 40.95
CA ILE A 1002 -41.30 -11.27 40.15
C ILE A 1002 -41.72 -9.98 40.86
N SER A 1003 -41.43 -8.83 40.26
CA SER A 1003 -41.64 -7.51 40.88
C SER A 1003 -42.79 -6.73 40.23
N ASN A 1004 -43.39 -5.80 40.97
CA ASN A 1004 -44.39 -4.84 40.47
C ASN A 1004 -45.66 -5.47 39.89
N LEU A 1005 -45.99 -6.70 40.30
CA LEU A 1005 -47.17 -7.42 39.81
C LEU A 1005 -48.45 -6.73 40.28
N THR A 1006 -49.21 -6.18 39.34
CA THR A 1006 -50.52 -5.57 39.60
C THR A 1006 -51.64 -6.46 39.09
N ILE A 1007 -52.58 -6.80 39.96
CA ILE A 1007 -53.75 -7.62 39.62
C ILE A 1007 -54.98 -6.95 40.21
N THR A 1008 -56.01 -6.74 39.40
CA THR A 1008 -57.27 -6.14 39.85
C THR A 1008 -58.45 -6.95 39.30
N VAL A 1009 -59.23 -7.53 40.21
CA VAL A 1009 -60.49 -8.22 39.91
C VAL A 1009 -61.60 -7.47 40.60
N GLU A 1010 -62.41 -6.75 39.82
CA GLU A 1010 -63.51 -5.92 40.30
C GLU A 1010 -64.86 -6.46 39.81
N ASN A 1011 -65.91 -6.25 40.61
CA ASN A 1011 -67.30 -6.56 40.25
C ASN A 1011 -67.61 -8.05 39.95
N ASP A 1012 -66.78 -8.97 40.44
CA ASP A 1012 -67.03 -10.41 40.38
C ASP A 1012 -67.24 -10.98 41.78
N ILE A 1013 -68.45 -11.43 42.10
CA ILE A 1013 -68.79 -12.01 43.41
C ILE A 1013 -68.01 -13.29 43.76
N TYR A 1014 -67.25 -13.87 42.81
CA TYR A 1014 -66.28 -14.93 43.07
C TYR A 1014 -64.92 -14.65 42.42
N GLY A 1015 -64.49 -13.38 42.42
CA GLY A 1015 -63.18 -12.97 41.92
C GLY A 1015 -62.03 -13.54 42.75
N ALA A 1016 -60.97 -13.99 42.09
CA ALA A 1016 -59.73 -14.46 42.71
C ALA A 1016 -58.52 -13.73 42.13
N ALA A 1017 -57.81 -12.95 42.96
CA ALA A 1017 -56.63 -12.20 42.54
C ALA A 1017 -55.38 -12.71 43.27
N ALA A 1018 -54.45 -13.27 42.49
CA ALA A 1018 -53.13 -13.71 42.92
C ALA A 1018 -52.29 -14.05 41.68
N LEU A 1019 -50.98 -14.29 41.86
CA LEU A 1019 -50.12 -14.83 40.78
C LEU A 1019 -50.77 -16.05 40.12
N ILE A 1020 -51.28 -16.99 40.94
CA ILE A 1020 -52.02 -18.17 40.49
C ILE A 1020 -53.43 -18.12 41.10
N PRO A 1021 -54.45 -17.65 40.37
CA PRO A 1021 -55.78 -17.40 40.95
C PRO A 1021 -56.41 -18.62 41.63
N THR A 1022 -56.30 -19.81 41.02
CA THR A 1022 -56.96 -21.03 41.51
C THR A 1022 -56.07 -22.27 41.44
N LEU A 1023 -56.05 -23.06 42.52
CA LEU A 1023 -55.30 -24.32 42.65
C LEU A 1023 -56.23 -25.51 42.89
N ALA A 1024 -55.93 -26.67 42.31
CA ALA A 1024 -56.62 -27.95 42.58
C ALA A 1024 -55.70 -29.15 42.25
N GLY A 1025 -56.20 -30.37 42.42
CA GLY A 1025 -55.49 -31.59 42.01
C GLY A 1025 -54.49 -32.08 43.05
N ASP A 1026 -54.47 -33.39 43.28
CA ASP A 1026 -53.57 -34.01 44.25
C ASP A 1026 -52.12 -33.92 43.75
N GLY A 1027 -51.21 -33.44 44.61
CA GLY A 1027 -49.79 -33.27 44.27
C GLY A 1027 -49.43 -31.92 43.63
N THR A 1028 -50.37 -31.00 43.45
CA THR A 1028 -50.10 -29.63 42.98
C THR A 1028 -49.13 -28.93 43.91
N THR A 1029 -48.08 -28.34 43.34
CA THR A 1029 -46.96 -27.78 44.12
C THR A 1029 -46.62 -26.36 43.66
N ILE A 1030 -46.54 -25.42 44.58
CA ILE A 1030 -46.03 -24.07 44.33
C ILE A 1030 -44.77 -23.89 45.18
N GLN A 1031 -43.65 -23.55 44.58
CA GLN A 1031 -42.39 -23.45 45.32
C GLN A 1031 -41.47 -22.33 44.85
N ASN A 1032 -40.59 -21.86 45.74
CA ASN A 1032 -39.49 -20.95 45.42
C ASN A 1032 -39.90 -19.65 44.71
N VAL A 1033 -41.12 -19.15 44.97
CA VAL A 1033 -41.64 -17.92 44.35
C VAL A 1033 -41.29 -16.73 45.22
N ILE A 1034 -40.65 -15.70 44.66
CA ILE A 1034 -40.44 -14.43 45.34
C ILE A 1034 -41.22 -13.34 44.60
N LEU A 1035 -42.23 -12.77 45.26
CA LEU A 1035 -42.95 -11.61 44.77
C LEU A 1035 -42.46 -10.35 45.48
N ARG A 1036 -42.22 -9.27 44.73
CA ARG A 1036 -41.83 -7.97 45.29
C ARG A 1036 -42.72 -6.84 44.82
N ASP A 1037 -43.08 -5.94 45.72
CA ASP A 1037 -43.85 -4.72 45.45
C ASP A 1037 -45.16 -5.00 44.68
N VAL A 1038 -45.94 -5.96 45.18
CA VAL A 1038 -47.20 -6.37 44.54
C VAL A 1038 -48.32 -5.33 44.77
N ASN A 1039 -49.27 -5.22 43.83
CA ASN A 1039 -50.51 -4.49 44.05
C ASN A 1039 -51.69 -5.35 43.60
N ILE A 1040 -52.21 -6.14 44.52
CA ILE A 1040 -53.24 -7.14 44.24
C ILE A 1040 -54.55 -6.70 44.89
N SER A 1041 -55.62 -6.73 44.11
CA SER A 1041 -56.96 -6.36 44.56
C SER A 1041 -57.98 -7.34 44.01
N SER A 1042 -58.82 -7.90 44.89
CA SER A 1042 -59.90 -8.83 44.52
C SER A 1042 -61.22 -8.39 45.13
N SER A 1043 -62.33 -8.74 44.50
CA SER A 1043 -63.67 -8.60 45.07
C SER A 1043 -64.05 -9.68 46.09
N HIS A 1044 -63.33 -10.82 46.09
CA HIS A 1044 -63.55 -11.94 47.03
C HIS A 1044 -62.19 -12.46 47.52
N TYR A 1045 -61.59 -13.46 46.86
CA TYR A 1045 -60.37 -14.13 47.33
C TYR A 1045 -59.11 -13.39 46.88
N ALA A 1046 -58.22 -13.04 47.80
CA ALA A 1046 -56.97 -12.35 47.47
C ALA A 1046 -55.76 -12.95 48.20
N GLY A 1047 -54.67 -13.11 47.46
CA GLY A 1047 -53.38 -13.49 48.03
C GLY A 1047 -52.22 -13.15 47.10
N GLY A 1048 -50.99 -13.15 47.61
CA GLY A 1048 -49.81 -12.95 46.76
C GLY A 1048 -49.63 -14.10 45.77
N ILE A 1049 -49.60 -15.33 46.28
CA ILE A 1049 -49.31 -16.55 45.52
C ILE A 1049 -50.58 -17.18 44.95
N TRP A 1050 -51.62 -17.39 45.77
CA TRP A 1050 -52.90 -17.92 45.29
C TRP A 1050 -54.14 -17.23 45.87
N GLY A 1051 -55.25 -17.27 45.12
CA GLY A 1051 -56.54 -16.77 45.59
C GLY A 1051 -57.35 -17.88 46.26
N TYR A 1052 -57.63 -18.95 45.51
CA TYR A 1052 -58.55 -20.01 45.93
C TYR A 1052 -58.02 -21.43 45.69
N THR A 1053 -58.29 -22.37 46.61
CA THR A 1053 -58.05 -23.81 46.41
C THR A 1053 -59.34 -24.61 46.49
N THR A 1054 -59.52 -25.70 45.72
CA THR A 1054 -60.79 -26.47 45.75
C THR A 1054 -60.99 -27.31 47.02
N SER A 1055 -62.25 -27.59 47.34
CA SER A 1055 -62.64 -28.46 48.46
C SER A 1055 -62.50 -29.97 48.16
N ASP A 1056 -62.00 -30.35 46.98
CA ASP A 1056 -62.02 -31.72 46.41
C ASP A 1056 -61.01 -32.69 47.06
N ASN A 1057 -60.60 -32.43 48.31
CA ASN A 1057 -59.65 -33.23 49.08
C ASN A 1057 -58.32 -33.52 48.35
N CYS A 1058 -57.84 -32.54 47.59
CA CYS A 1058 -56.57 -32.59 46.86
C CYS A 1058 -55.43 -32.06 47.74
N TRP A 1059 -54.33 -32.80 47.90
CA TRP A 1059 -53.21 -32.32 48.71
C TRP A 1059 -52.32 -31.34 47.94
N ILE A 1060 -52.39 -30.05 48.30
CA ILE A 1060 -51.62 -28.98 47.69
C ILE A 1060 -50.40 -28.63 48.54
N ASN A 1061 -49.22 -28.49 47.95
CA ASN A 1061 -48.01 -28.07 48.65
C ASN A 1061 -47.60 -26.66 48.22
N VAL A 1062 -47.44 -25.75 49.17
CA VAL A 1062 -46.85 -24.42 48.93
C VAL A 1062 -45.63 -24.27 49.82
N THR A 1063 -44.45 -24.14 49.23
CA THR A 1063 -43.19 -24.19 49.99
C THR A 1063 -42.20 -23.11 49.57
N ASN A 1064 -41.55 -22.44 50.51
CA ASN A 1064 -40.48 -21.47 50.19
C ASN A 1064 -40.98 -20.34 49.25
N CYS A 1065 -42.17 -19.80 49.53
CA CYS A 1065 -42.73 -18.68 48.76
C CYS A 1065 -42.75 -17.40 49.60
N HIS A 1066 -42.35 -16.28 49.01
CA HIS A 1066 -42.08 -15.03 49.69
C HIS A 1066 -42.81 -13.88 49.02
N VAL A 1067 -43.42 -12.99 49.80
CA VAL A 1067 -44.09 -11.77 49.31
C VAL A 1067 -43.54 -10.58 50.08
N GLU A 1068 -42.85 -9.68 49.37
CA GLU A 1068 -42.09 -8.56 49.94
C GLU A 1068 -42.61 -7.23 49.42
N GLY A 1069 -43.13 -6.36 50.28
CA GLY A 1069 -43.59 -5.03 49.88
C GLY A 1069 -44.89 -5.03 49.07
N GLY A 1070 -45.54 -3.87 49.04
CA GLY A 1070 -46.78 -3.66 48.28
C GLY A 1070 -48.07 -3.86 49.08
N THR A 1071 -49.17 -4.04 48.36
CA THR A 1071 -50.55 -4.08 48.88
C THR A 1071 -51.34 -5.28 48.38
N ILE A 1072 -52.10 -5.92 49.26
CA ILE A 1072 -53.08 -6.98 48.92
C ILE A 1072 -54.42 -6.60 49.54
N THR A 1073 -55.45 -6.39 48.71
CA THR A 1073 -56.72 -5.80 49.14
C THR A 1073 -57.92 -6.63 48.71
N GLY A 1074 -58.81 -6.93 49.65
CA GLY A 1074 -60.19 -7.33 49.40
C GLY A 1074 -61.10 -6.11 49.29
N ASN A 1075 -61.83 -6.00 48.19
CA ASN A 1075 -62.79 -4.93 47.91
C ASN A 1075 -64.23 -5.44 48.04
N ILE A 1076 -65.07 -4.68 48.75
CA ILE A 1076 -66.48 -5.04 48.91
C ILE A 1076 -67.21 -4.83 47.58
N CYS A 1077 -67.87 -5.86 47.05
CA CYS A 1077 -68.66 -5.78 45.82
C CYS A 1077 -70.10 -6.27 46.03
N ASN A 1078 -71.05 -5.80 45.21
CA ASN A 1078 -72.49 -6.09 45.34
C ASN A 1078 -72.81 -7.60 45.48
N GLY A 1079 -73.05 -8.04 46.72
CA GLY A 1079 -73.45 -9.43 47.05
C GLY A 1079 -72.41 -10.24 47.82
N ASP A 1080 -71.18 -9.74 47.93
CA ASP A 1080 -70.07 -10.41 48.62
C ASP A 1080 -69.29 -9.42 49.52
N ASN A 1081 -68.50 -9.93 50.46
CA ASN A 1081 -68.12 -9.18 51.66
C ASN A 1081 -66.61 -8.86 51.77
N ALA A 1082 -65.80 -9.07 50.72
CA ALA A 1082 -64.34 -8.85 50.75
C ALA A 1082 -63.59 -9.64 51.83
N ASP A 1083 -63.96 -10.90 52.02
CA ASP A 1083 -63.32 -11.83 52.97
C ASP A 1083 -62.22 -12.69 52.31
N LYS A 1084 -61.41 -13.38 53.13
CA LYS A 1084 -60.41 -14.38 52.71
C LYS A 1084 -59.22 -13.76 51.99
N VAL A 1085 -58.54 -12.84 52.69
CA VAL A 1085 -57.37 -12.11 52.20
C VAL A 1085 -56.13 -12.53 53.00
N GLY A 1086 -55.11 -13.08 52.33
CA GLY A 1086 -53.86 -13.45 52.97
C GLY A 1086 -52.63 -12.88 52.28
N GLY A 1087 -51.52 -12.75 53.00
CA GLY A 1087 -50.27 -12.29 52.41
C GLY A 1087 -49.69 -13.28 51.39
N ILE A 1088 -49.77 -14.59 51.70
CA ILE A 1088 -49.40 -15.67 50.77
C ILE A 1088 -50.64 -16.13 49.98
N GLY A 1089 -51.78 -16.39 50.63
CA GLY A 1089 -52.93 -16.95 49.95
C GLY A 1089 -54.30 -16.61 50.54
N GLY A 1090 -55.35 -16.62 49.71
CA GLY A 1090 -56.71 -16.29 50.14
C GLY A 1090 -57.37 -17.39 50.97
N ILE A 1091 -57.87 -18.44 50.31
CA ILE A 1091 -58.52 -19.60 50.95
C ILE A 1091 -57.76 -20.91 50.68
N PHE A 1092 -57.68 -21.81 51.67
CA PHE A 1092 -56.93 -23.06 51.60
C PHE A 1092 -57.65 -24.27 52.27
N TYR A 1093 -57.98 -25.32 51.51
CA TYR A 1093 -58.72 -26.49 52.04
C TYR A 1093 -57.84 -27.66 52.49
N THR A 1094 -56.93 -28.15 51.64
CA THR A 1094 -56.17 -29.37 51.95
C THR A 1094 -54.73 -29.22 51.49
N GLY A 1095 -53.77 -29.47 52.38
CA GLY A 1095 -52.37 -29.44 52.00
C GLY A 1095 -51.41 -28.87 53.05
N THR A 1096 -50.27 -28.38 52.59
CA THR A 1096 -49.22 -27.80 53.42
C THR A 1096 -48.74 -26.45 52.86
N VAL A 1097 -48.65 -25.44 53.72
CA VAL A 1097 -47.97 -24.16 53.45
C VAL A 1097 -46.78 -24.07 54.39
N SER A 1098 -45.56 -24.08 53.87
CA SER A 1098 -44.38 -24.08 54.74
C SER A 1098 -43.15 -23.35 54.23
N GLY A 1099 -42.34 -22.80 55.14
CA GLY A 1099 -41.13 -22.05 54.78
C GLY A 1099 -41.41 -20.75 54.02
N CYS A 1100 -42.66 -20.28 54.00
CA CYS A 1100 -43.06 -19.07 53.28
C CYS A 1100 -42.85 -17.82 54.16
N SER A 1101 -42.70 -16.65 53.55
CA SER A 1101 -42.62 -15.39 54.31
C SER A 1101 -43.39 -14.23 53.69
N VAL A 1102 -43.88 -13.33 54.54
CA VAL A 1102 -44.49 -12.07 54.12
C VAL A 1102 -43.80 -10.93 54.84
N LYS A 1103 -43.25 -9.98 54.06
CA LYS A 1103 -42.41 -8.90 54.59
C LYS A 1103 -42.85 -7.55 54.06
N GLY A 1104 -43.15 -6.59 54.94
CA GLY A 1104 -43.42 -5.21 54.51
C GLY A 1104 -44.68 -5.01 53.66
N VAL A 1105 -45.60 -5.98 53.65
CA VAL A 1105 -46.85 -5.95 52.86
C VAL A 1105 -47.97 -5.33 53.69
N THR A 1106 -48.82 -4.51 53.05
CA THR A 1106 -50.08 -4.04 53.63
C THR A 1106 -51.25 -4.86 53.10
N ILE A 1107 -51.91 -5.58 53.99
CA ILE A 1107 -53.04 -6.46 53.69
C ILE A 1107 -54.32 -5.77 54.17
N THR A 1108 -55.34 -5.68 53.33
CA THR A 1108 -56.61 -5.03 53.69
C THR A 1108 -57.77 -5.97 53.36
N GLY A 1109 -58.64 -6.25 54.32
CA GLY A 1109 -59.79 -7.14 54.12
C GLY A 1109 -60.89 -6.87 55.13
N TYR A 1110 -62.12 -7.34 54.86
CA TYR A 1110 -63.23 -7.16 55.79
C TYR A 1110 -63.13 -8.16 56.96
N ARG A 1111 -63.04 -9.47 56.66
CA ARG A 1111 -62.90 -10.57 57.63
C ARG A 1111 -62.12 -11.72 56.99
N ASP A 1112 -61.78 -12.76 57.74
CA ASP A 1112 -60.96 -13.90 57.30
C ASP A 1112 -59.65 -13.40 56.68
N THR A 1113 -58.94 -12.54 57.42
CA THR A 1113 -57.76 -11.82 56.92
C THR A 1113 -56.53 -12.12 57.77
N ALA A 1114 -55.41 -12.46 57.14
CA ALA A 1114 -54.17 -12.72 57.89
C ALA A 1114 -52.88 -12.47 57.12
N GLY A 1115 -51.76 -12.48 57.86
CA GLY A 1115 -50.43 -12.33 57.29
C GLY A 1115 -50.02 -13.46 56.36
N ILE A 1116 -50.48 -14.71 56.55
CA ILE A 1116 -50.12 -15.86 55.69
C ILE A 1116 -51.31 -16.31 54.84
N VAL A 1117 -52.38 -16.86 55.43
CA VAL A 1117 -53.58 -17.34 54.70
C VAL A 1117 -54.86 -16.72 55.27
N GLY A 1118 -55.74 -16.18 54.42
CA GLY A 1118 -57.00 -15.59 54.87
C GLY A 1118 -57.93 -16.59 55.59
N TRP A 1119 -58.23 -17.72 54.93
CA TRP A 1119 -59.05 -18.79 55.49
C TRP A 1119 -58.40 -20.17 55.27
N ALA A 1120 -58.39 -21.03 56.29
CA ALA A 1120 -57.89 -22.40 56.15
C ALA A 1120 -58.77 -23.46 56.85
N ASP A 1121 -59.01 -24.60 56.17
CA ASP A 1121 -59.76 -25.75 56.70
C ASP A 1121 -58.99 -26.43 57.84
N ASP A 1122 -59.68 -26.63 58.96
CA ASP A 1122 -59.15 -27.05 60.25
C ASP A 1122 -58.68 -28.52 60.29
N SER A 1123 -59.23 -29.37 59.43
CA SER A 1123 -58.97 -30.82 59.44
C SER A 1123 -57.79 -31.24 58.56
N ARG A 1124 -57.40 -30.38 57.60
CA ARG A 1124 -56.59 -30.79 56.44
C ARG A 1124 -55.52 -29.79 55.98
N ALA A 1125 -55.49 -28.56 56.51
CA ALA A 1125 -54.44 -27.58 56.24
C ALA A 1125 -53.31 -27.60 57.29
N ASN A 1126 -52.06 -27.69 56.82
CA ASN A 1126 -50.85 -27.58 57.66
C ASN A 1126 -50.10 -26.30 57.33
N ILE A 1127 -50.15 -25.29 58.20
CA ILE A 1127 -49.45 -24.02 58.01
C ILE A 1127 -48.27 -23.99 58.97
N LYS A 1128 -47.05 -24.26 58.48
CA LYS A 1128 -45.90 -24.49 59.36
C LYS A 1128 -44.61 -23.79 58.92
N ASN A 1129 -43.79 -23.37 59.86
CA ASN A 1129 -42.47 -22.76 59.61
C ASN A 1129 -42.52 -21.55 58.67
N ASN A 1130 -43.59 -20.76 58.72
CA ASN A 1130 -43.72 -19.53 57.96
C ASN A 1130 -43.32 -18.32 58.81
N SER A 1131 -42.99 -17.19 58.18
CA SER A 1131 -42.59 -15.97 58.90
C SER A 1131 -43.32 -14.73 58.41
N ILE A 1132 -43.61 -13.80 59.31
CA ILE A 1132 -44.10 -12.46 58.97
C ILE A 1132 -43.19 -11.40 59.58
N GLU A 1133 -42.87 -10.35 58.81
CA GLU A 1133 -42.01 -9.26 59.23
C GLU A 1133 -42.57 -7.93 58.72
N ASN A 1134 -42.82 -6.95 59.60
CA ASN A 1134 -43.33 -5.62 59.21
C ASN A 1134 -44.61 -5.66 58.34
N VAL A 1135 -45.49 -6.64 58.58
CA VAL A 1135 -46.78 -6.75 57.88
C VAL A 1135 -47.83 -5.89 58.58
N THR A 1136 -48.61 -5.14 57.81
CA THR A 1136 -49.76 -4.38 58.32
C THR A 1136 -51.05 -5.00 57.82
N ILE A 1137 -52.00 -5.28 58.71
CA ILE A 1137 -53.34 -5.78 58.36
C ILE A 1137 -54.36 -4.70 58.70
N ASN A 1138 -55.05 -4.17 57.69
CA ASN A 1138 -56.14 -3.20 57.86
C ASN A 1138 -57.49 -3.90 57.78
N VAL A 1139 -58.28 -3.77 58.84
CA VAL A 1139 -59.67 -4.25 58.84
C VAL A 1139 -60.56 -3.20 58.18
N ASN A 1140 -61.03 -3.50 56.97
CA ASN A 1140 -61.88 -2.61 56.19
C ASN A 1140 -63.36 -2.81 56.52
N ASN A 1141 -63.86 -2.11 57.54
CA ASN A 1141 -65.25 -2.20 57.99
C ASN A 1141 -66.19 -1.15 57.37
N ALA A 1142 -65.80 -0.48 56.28
CA ALA A 1142 -66.49 0.71 55.76
C ALA A 1142 -67.99 0.52 55.48
N THR A 1143 -68.41 -0.69 55.10
CA THR A 1143 -69.83 -1.03 54.85
C THR A 1143 -70.50 -1.80 55.98
N ASN A 1144 -69.71 -2.27 56.96
CA ASN A 1144 -70.11 -3.20 58.03
C ASN A 1144 -71.10 -4.29 57.59
N TYR A 1145 -70.79 -5.00 56.50
CA TYR A 1145 -71.71 -5.91 55.82
C TYR A 1145 -72.42 -6.95 56.73
N LYS A 1146 -71.77 -7.45 57.78
CA LYS A 1146 -72.33 -8.42 58.75
C LYS A 1146 -72.90 -7.78 60.03
N ASN A 1147 -72.91 -6.46 60.14
CA ASN A 1147 -73.27 -5.73 61.36
C ASN A 1147 -72.43 -6.14 62.59
N TYR A 1148 -71.15 -6.40 62.39
CA TYR A 1148 -70.24 -6.67 63.51
C TYR A 1148 -70.03 -5.40 64.34
N THR A 1149 -69.88 -5.60 65.64
CA THR A 1149 -69.78 -4.55 66.66
C THR A 1149 -68.52 -4.66 67.50
N LYS A 1150 -67.81 -5.80 67.47
CA LYS A 1150 -66.61 -6.07 68.28
C LYS A 1150 -65.48 -6.67 67.44
N ARG A 1151 -64.23 -6.44 67.84
CA ARG A 1151 -63.04 -6.98 67.15
C ARG A 1151 -63.07 -8.50 67.01
N SER A 1152 -63.55 -9.23 68.03
CA SER A 1152 -63.62 -10.69 68.03
C SER A 1152 -64.52 -11.31 66.97
N GLU A 1153 -65.33 -10.50 66.27
CA GLU A 1153 -66.25 -10.96 65.21
C GLU A 1153 -65.62 -10.89 63.81
N TYR A 1154 -64.51 -10.15 63.64
CA TYR A 1154 -63.77 -10.09 62.39
C TYR A 1154 -62.57 -11.04 62.54
N ASP A 1155 -62.65 -12.21 61.91
CA ASP A 1155 -61.64 -13.28 61.96
C ASP A 1155 -60.29 -12.82 61.35
N VAL A 1156 -59.50 -12.12 62.17
CA VAL A 1156 -58.25 -11.46 61.76
C VAL A 1156 -57.11 -11.86 62.69
N ASN A 1157 -56.03 -12.39 62.11
CA ASN A 1157 -54.96 -13.04 62.86
C ASN A 1157 -53.60 -12.92 62.15
N ASN A 1158 -52.50 -13.26 62.84
CA ASN A 1158 -51.15 -13.20 62.28
C ASN A 1158 -50.96 -14.17 61.09
N TYR A 1159 -51.41 -15.42 61.22
CA TYR A 1159 -51.09 -16.48 60.26
C TYR A 1159 -52.31 -16.98 59.48
N VAL A 1160 -53.43 -17.24 60.16
CA VAL A 1160 -54.67 -17.74 59.53
C VAL A 1160 -55.85 -16.92 60.05
N GLY A 1161 -56.58 -16.25 59.18
CA GLY A 1161 -57.67 -15.32 59.55
C GLY A 1161 -58.82 -16.05 60.22
N GLU A 1162 -59.55 -16.85 59.44
CA GLU A 1162 -60.56 -17.79 59.95
C GLU A 1162 -60.11 -19.24 59.69
N GLY A 1163 -60.34 -20.12 60.66
CA GLY A 1163 -60.24 -21.56 60.47
C GLY A 1163 -61.09 -22.23 61.52
N VAL A 1164 -62.16 -22.91 61.08
CA VAL A 1164 -63.21 -23.43 61.97
C VAL A 1164 -62.69 -24.63 62.78
N GLY A 1165 -61.75 -24.44 63.71
CA GLY A 1165 -61.15 -25.51 64.53
C GLY A 1165 -59.62 -25.49 64.73
N LYS A 1166 -58.92 -24.42 64.28
CA LYS A 1166 -57.45 -24.20 64.27
C LYS A 1166 -56.68 -25.14 63.31
N ALA A 1167 -56.44 -24.67 62.09
CA ALA A 1167 -55.43 -25.24 61.18
C ALA A 1167 -54.14 -25.59 61.94
N LYS A 1168 -53.41 -26.63 61.51
CA LYS A 1168 -52.20 -27.06 62.23
C LYS A 1168 -51.10 -26.02 62.04
N LEU A 1169 -50.95 -25.15 63.05
CA LEU A 1169 -49.93 -24.12 63.13
C LEU A 1169 -48.73 -24.66 63.90
N GLU A 1170 -47.58 -24.79 63.23
CA GLU A 1170 -46.35 -25.28 63.85
C GLU A 1170 -45.16 -24.42 63.42
N GLY A 1171 -44.35 -23.93 64.35
CA GLY A 1171 -43.11 -23.22 64.02
C GLY A 1171 -43.24 -21.91 63.24
N ASN A 1172 -44.44 -21.33 63.08
CA ASN A 1172 -44.60 -20.02 62.47
C ASN A 1172 -44.12 -18.90 63.41
N THR A 1173 -43.54 -17.83 62.85
CA THR A 1173 -42.90 -16.75 63.61
C THR A 1173 -43.29 -15.35 63.12
N GLY A 1174 -43.22 -14.35 64.00
CA GLY A 1174 -43.53 -12.95 63.69
C GLY A 1174 -44.95 -12.51 64.08
N GLU A 1175 -45.19 -11.21 64.05
CA GLU A 1175 -46.49 -10.60 64.34
C GLU A 1175 -46.82 -9.50 63.33
N ALA A 1176 -48.09 -9.39 62.93
CA ALA A 1176 -48.58 -8.31 62.08
C ALA A 1176 -49.11 -7.16 62.93
N THR A 1177 -48.96 -5.93 62.45
CA THR A 1177 -49.63 -4.76 63.03
C THR A 1177 -51.07 -4.73 62.51
N ILE A 1178 -52.05 -5.01 63.38
CA ILE A 1178 -53.47 -5.04 62.99
C ILE A 1178 -54.13 -3.70 63.32
N ASN A 1179 -54.61 -3.02 62.28
CA ASN A 1179 -55.33 -1.76 62.35
C ASN A 1179 -56.85 -2.01 62.29
N TRP A 1180 -57.51 -1.84 63.44
CA TRP A 1180 -58.94 -2.10 63.62
C TRP A 1180 -59.86 -0.91 63.31
N GLY A 1181 -59.33 0.23 62.86
CA GLY A 1181 -60.13 1.44 62.67
C GLY A 1181 -60.88 1.87 63.94
N SER A 1182 -62.16 2.21 63.81
CA SER A 1182 -63.04 2.64 64.92
C SER A 1182 -63.82 1.51 65.61
N ILE A 1183 -63.42 0.25 65.43
CA ILE A 1183 -64.11 -0.92 66.00
C ILE A 1183 -63.80 -1.03 67.51
N ALA A 1184 -64.84 -1.21 68.32
CA ALA A 1184 -64.71 -1.41 69.76
C ALA A 1184 -64.00 -2.73 70.08
N GLU A 1185 -63.13 -2.70 71.09
CA GLU A 1185 -62.40 -3.88 71.59
C GLU A 1185 -63.29 -5.06 71.96
#